data_AF-A0A2U1AED4-F1
#
_entry.id   AF-A0A2U1AED4-F1
#
_cell.length_a   1.000
_cell.length_b   1.000
_cell.length_c   1.000
_cell.angle_alpha   90.00
_cell.angle_beta   90.00
_cell.angle_gamma   90.00
#
_symmetry.space_group_name_H-M   'P 1'
#
loop_
_entity.id
_entity.type
_entity.pdbx_description
1 polymer ?
#
loop_
_entity_poly.entity_id
_entity_poly.type
_entity_poly.pdbx_seq_one_letter_code
_entity_poly.pdbx_strand_id
1 'polypeptide(L)'
;MKLKFGSCLLALSLPLLVPAGSLFPEFDEIPAALRFPRRAKATISKDGDYLINGIPRFMIGTELDIERIAEDMMPTEGYPDNLKWLYEGPLSYRTAQRAGIDAISLQFPPNWIHEIYPAWKPYRPSGKNKEYASQVLANGLPIRMDTSCQFWKHGRLALKRLHPELHELLPQEAYGKGHFIEYNIFHPEARKIYKRYWEAALDMYQDELNRPPIDVELFNEPSYDDPSPYNRELFAKYLEEKYESVDAMNRLWRTEYPSFEAASQFRQRTDHAGLYVDWGKFMEKGMTDINRFGRDVVKSKSPSTTVSFQIMGMDNYRRLPATNMNSYEVQKLMDVIALPTGAGLEFSTDFDRAPACSVEAPGNPGGIGEGMLMRAFYLNVGEGKPLINAEAYTGNTFDMISNQLWMDMIRGTSITYLFGWGKGAQNWKPRGKAEGGKRFAEQYRYPVLNPYGKPPEAIAALYHTKAEIFRFNDYFVPRDRGVKAQVALLFSYPTERFGGFSGNSIKNEIRTYTSALTYAHYPLDVIMEEQLPEKRQEKYKAIVAAGIGNTYPETLPALEEFVRGGGILIAARDTMPLDEYGNPVPGLFDGLTLKRRKQSEPVVIVPGAELPVPDSLPGRITGRNDADLTHSANWRVIASMKDAPAVLMKKIGRGTVYFIVPQMQDYPVAAVAGGLLRKHGIEPELDLRRIPQNDLALNLEAHVARRKGNVLVSLMNADRYPKMISVKLPGGTAFAADLLNNRALPIENGRAIALVGAGRKAVLGFGPQEKLESEFGKLPAISREELSGEFRQEEKKLEAERLRKQAAAFRYDLNLAQTFTIDLRPFANSLYWDNTAGDGKGGWTDQGKDNSLDSVPWDPEVLLGVPCDFIRFDMNGDKSCIILHSKSVKIPRPSAVNDIPVNAKVSRLFFFHTAAWVGNDTPVMTYRIRYASGRTVDIPVVAGRNIGNWWISYAPPSLRKHIAWKNMDGKGIYLYCWENPDPSEEVRSIDLLSANNESVGIVIGITAERFVPGSRIPVAIGRTGGWGGAKPRLENGTVYVDIGSDLKNWAGVGIEFRTAIPVAELKDKMLKFEMNGGKDAFGNSRGGQALQLVGDGTRIILEKPDNDPDSFESYSISVSRLIPEHSKVTELRKLTFQYVGSGDSGFEVRNITFEDNPSISK
;
A
#
# COMPACT_ATOMS: atom_id res chain seq x y z
N MET A 1 -17.44 31.22 -48.63
CA MET A 1 -17.14 32.33 -47.70
C MET A 1 -16.16 31.81 -46.67
N LYS A 2 -14.87 32.17 -46.79
CA LYS A 2 -13.77 31.65 -45.95
C LYS A 2 -13.78 32.35 -44.58
N LEU A 3 -14.11 31.63 -43.51
CA LEU A 3 -13.90 32.10 -42.14
C LEU A 3 -12.69 31.34 -41.56
N LYS A 4 -11.66 32.13 -41.22
CA LYS A 4 -10.45 31.71 -40.52
C LYS A 4 -10.85 31.19 -39.13
N PHE A 5 -10.60 29.92 -38.85
CA PHE A 5 -10.60 29.39 -37.50
C PHE A 5 -9.33 29.88 -36.78
N GLY A 6 -9.46 31.02 -36.11
CA GLY A 6 -8.49 31.47 -35.11
C GLY A 6 -8.70 30.69 -33.82
N SER A 7 -7.59 30.25 -33.24
CA SER A 7 -7.45 29.62 -31.93
C SER A 7 -8.28 30.36 -30.86
N CYS A 8 -9.28 29.71 -30.27
CA CYS A 8 -9.96 30.26 -29.11
C CYS A 8 -9.01 30.23 -27.90
N LEU A 9 -8.45 31.39 -27.57
CA LEU A 9 -7.91 31.73 -26.25
C LEU A 9 -8.97 31.49 -25.17
N LEU A 10 -8.58 30.87 -24.05
CA LEU A 10 -9.23 31.04 -22.74
C LEU A 10 -8.29 30.52 -21.63
N ALA A 11 -7.10 31.12 -21.51
CA ALA A 11 -6.34 31.09 -20.26
C ALA A 11 -6.86 32.24 -19.38
N LEU A 12 -8.03 32.03 -18.77
CA LEU A 12 -8.45 32.89 -17.66
C LEU A 12 -7.70 32.38 -16.43
N SER A 13 -6.94 33.27 -15.77
CA SER A 13 -6.47 33.09 -14.41
C SER A 13 -7.68 32.88 -13.51
N LEU A 14 -8.13 31.64 -13.34
CA LEU A 14 -9.23 31.31 -12.44
C LEU A 14 -8.71 31.50 -11.01
N PRO A 15 -9.19 32.51 -10.25
CA PRO A 15 -8.99 32.52 -8.81
C PRO A 15 -9.68 31.26 -8.26
N LEU A 16 -9.17 30.68 -7.16
CA LEU A 16 -9.90 29.67 -6.40
C LEU A 16 -11.31 30.21 -6.10
N LEU A 17 -12.30 29.72 -6.84
CA LEU A 17 -13.62 30.34 -7.02
C LEU A 17 -14.62 29.93 -5.93
N VAL A 18 -14.13 29.53 -4.76
CA VAL A 18 -14.98 29.22 -3.62
C VAL A 18 -14.78 30.34 -2.58
N PRO A 19 -15.85 31.05 -2.19
CA PRO A 19 -15.78 32.06 -1.14
C PRO A 19 -15.11 31.50 0.13
N ALA A 20 -14.30 32.31 0.81
CA ALA A 20 -13.66 31.91 2.05
C ALA A 20 -14.70 31.36 3.06
N GLY A 21 -14.57 30.09 3.43
CA GLY A 21 -15.48 29.41 4.37
C GLY A 21 -16.52 28.45 3.75
N SER A 22 -16.65 28.38 2.42
CA SER A 22 -17.44 27.32 1.76
C SER A 22 -16.55 26.18 1.25
N LEU A 23 -17.02 24.94 1.30
CA LEU A 23 -16.30 23.76 0.78
C LEU A 23 -16.54 23.56 -0.73
N PHE A 24 -17.76 23.86 -1.19
CA PHE A 24 -18.22 23.68 -2.56
C PHE A 24 -18.72 25.01 -3.12
N PRO A 25 -18.54 25.29 -4.42
CA PRO A 25 -19.13 26.48 -5.05
C PRO A 25 -20.66 26.35 -5.13
N GLU A 26 -21.35 27.48 -5.20
CA GLU A 26 -22.72 27.48 -5.73
C GLU A 26 -22.68 27.24 -7.25
N PHE A 27 -23.73 26.59 -7.78
CA PHE A 27 -23.72 26.17 -9.19
C PHE A 27 -23.47 27.32 -10.15
N ASP A 28 -24.09 28.47 -9.88
CA ASP A 28 -24.03 29.65 -10.76
C ASP A 28 -22.68 30.37 -10.68
N GLU A 29 -21.85 30.09 -9.67
CA GLU A 29 -20.48 30.61 -9.50
C GLU A 29 -19.44 29.79 -10.30
N ILE A 30 -19.76 28.54 -10.68
CA ILE A 30 -18.83 27.68 -11.41
C ILE A 30 -18.58 28.27 -12.82
N PRO A 31 -17.34 28.47 -13.27
CA PRO A 31 -17.05 28.96 -14.62
C PRO A 31 -17.70 28.09 -15.70
N ALA A 32 -18.30 28.72 -16.73
CA ALA A 32 -18.96 28.00 -17.82
C ALA A 32 -18.04 26.98 -18.53
N ALA A 33 -16.76 27.31 -18.69
CA ALA A 33 -15.76 26.42 -19.27
C ALA A 33 -15.47 25.18 -18.40
N LEU A 34 -15.55 25.33 -17.07
CA LEU A 34 -15.32 24.24 -16.12
C LEU A 34 -16.56 23.35 -15.94
N ARG A 35 -17.76 23.87 -16.21
CA ARG A 35 -18.98 23.05 -16.27
C ARG A 35 -18.88 22.06 -17.44
N PHE A 36 -19.36 20.83 -17.25
CA PHE A 36 -19.43 19.86 -18.32
C PHE A 36 -20.60 20.19 -19.24
N PRO A 37 -20.39 20.34 -20.56
CA PRO A 37 -21.47 20.69 -21.47
C PRO A 37 -22.53 19.57 -21.52
N ARG A 38 -23.79 19.92 -21.23
CA ARG A 38 -24.91 18.96 -21.25
C ARG A 38 -25.10 18.38 -22.64
N ARG A 39 -25.27 17.06 -22.71
CA ARG A 39 -25.49 16.29 -23.95
C ARG A 39 -24.38 16.51 -24.98
N ALA A 40 -23.17 16.82 -24.52
CA ALA A 40 -22.04 17.02 -25.41
C ALA A 40 -21.71 15.75 -26.18
N LYS A 41 -21.22 15.94 -27.40
CA LYS A 41 -20.72 14.86 -28.23
C LYS A 41 -19.31 14.49 -27.76
N ALA A 42 -19.13 13.24 -27.36
CA ALA A 42 -17.82 12.66 -27.12
C ALA A 42 -17.27 12.07 -28.42
N THR A 43 -16.00 12.30 -28.69
CA THR A 43 -15.23 11.65 -29.77
C THR A 43 -13.88 11.21 -29.21
N ILE A 44 -13.14 10.40 -29.96
CA ILE A 44 -11.85 9.84 -29.54
C ILE A 44 -10.77 10.41 -30.45
N SER A 45 -9.69 10.93 -29.88
CA SER A 45 -8.53 11.41 -30.66
C SER A 45 -7.68 10.25 -31.20
N LYS A 46 -6.75 10.55 -32.12
CA LYS A 46 -5.80 9.56 -32.64
C LYS A 46 -4.96 8.90 -31.54
N ASP A 47 -4.68 9.63 -30.46
CA ASP A 47 -3.86 9.17 -29.35
C ASP A 47 -4.72 8.49 -28.26
N GLY A 48 -6.03 8.45 -28.48
CA GLY A 48 -7.04 7.78 -27.67
C GLY A 48 -7.75 8.66 -26.64
N ASP A 49 -7.41 9.93 -26.50
CA ASP A 49 -8.06 10.81 -25.51
C ASP A 49 -9.52 11.09 -25.84
N TYR A 50 -10.41 11.12 -24.84
CA TYR A 50 -11.77 11.61 -25.03
C TYR A 50 -11.77 13.12 -25.31
N LEU A 51 -12.40 13.49 -26.42
CA LEU A 51 -12.62 14.87 -26.85
C LEU A 51 -14.07 15.25 -26.62
N ILE A 52 -14.29 16.24 -25.77
CA ILE A 52 -15.60 16.82 -25.51
C ILE A 52 -15.69 18.10 -26.32
N ASN A 53 -16.55 18.09 -27.34
CA ASN A 53 -16.62 19.16 -28.35
C ASN A 53 -15.26 19.48 -28.99
N GLY A 54 -14.44 18.45 -29.25
CA GLY A 54 -13.14 18.56 -29.91
C GLY A 54 -11.96 18.89 -28.98
N ILE A 55 -12.18 19.07 -27.68
CA ILE A 55 -11.12 19.39 -26.71
C ILE A 55 -10.88 18.19 -25.78
N PRO A 56 -9.62 17.72 -25.61
CA PRO A 56 -9.30 16.70 -24.62
C PRO A 56 -9.77 17.12 -23.24
N ARG A 57 -10.45 16.22 -22.52
CA ARG A 57 -11.00 16.54 -21.20
C ARG A 57 -10.95 15.33 -20.28
N PHE A 58 -10.28 15.48 -19.14
CA PHE A 58 -10.39 14.55 -18.03
C PHE A 58 -11.75 14.71 -17.35
N MET A 59 -12.42 13.61 -17.04
CA MET A 59 -13.75 13.58 -16.43
C MET A 59 -13.72 12.79 -15.12
N ILE A 60 -14.40 13.29 -14.10
CA ILE A 60 -14.66 12.55 -12.86
C ILE A 60 -16.06 11.99 -12.95
N GLY A 61 -16.21 10.68 -12.91
CA GLY A 61 -17.49 9.99 -12.89
C GLY A 61 -17.79 9.35 -11.54
N THR A 62 -18.98 8.78 -11.38
CA THR A 62 -19.29 7.95 -10.22
C THR A 62 -20.28 6.86 -10.55
N GLU A 63 -20.18 5.72 -9.87
CA GLU A 63 -21.18 4.65 -9.92
C GLU A 63 -22.30 4.89 -8.91
N LEU A 64 -23.55 4.67 -9.32
CA LEU A 64 -24.70 4.71 -8.42
C LEU A 64 -25.81 3.74 -8.83
N ASP A 65 -26.53 3.22 -7.84
CA ASP A 65 -27.74 2.41 -8.06
C ASP A 65 -28.99 3.31 -8.00
N ILE A 66 -29.71 3.39 -9.13
CA ILE A 66 -30.91 4.22 -9.25
C ILE A 66 -32.17 3.56 -8.66
N GLU A 67 -32.20 2.24 -8.42
CA GLU A 67 -33.41 1.55 -7.95
C GLU A 67 -33.81 1.98 -6.54
N ARG A 68 -32.83 2.17 -5.64
CA ARG A 68 -33.03 2.46 -4.21
C ARG A 68 -32.39 3.77 -3.76
N ILE A 69 -32.12 4.67 -4.71
CA ILE A 69 -31.37 5.91 -4.46
C ILE A 69 -31.97 6.78 -3.34
N ALA A 70 -33.29 6.91 -3.23
CA ALA A 70 -33.91 7.74 -2.19
C ALA A 70 -33.82 7.11 -0.79
N GLU A 71 -33.73 5.79 -0.70
CA GLU A 71 -33.49 5.09 0.57
C GLU A 71 -32.07 5.33 1.07
N ASP A 72 -31.10 5.36 0.15
CA ASP A 72 -29.72 5.70 0.46
C ASP A 72 -29.56 7.19 0.80
N MET A 73 -30.34 8.06 0.14
CA MET A 73 -30.39 9.51 0.38
C MET A 73 -31.34 9.93 1.52
N MET A 74 -31.79 9.01 2.39
CA MET A 74 -32.62 9.39 3.55
C MET A 74 -31.84 10.29 4.54
N PRO A 75 -32.52 11.14 5.34
CA PRO A 75 -31.84 11.98 6.34
C PRO A 75 -31.08 11.16 7.39
N THR A 76 -29.86 11.61 7.74
CA THR A 76 -28.99 10.99 8.75
C THR A 76 -28.19 12.04 9.53
N GLU A 77 -27.71 11.71 10.73
CA GLU A 77 -26.75 12.54 11.46
C GLU A 77 -25.34 12.51 10.82
N GLY A 78 -24.59 13.61 10.85
CA GLY A 78 -23.15 13.62 10.48
C GLY A 78 -22.70 14.73 9.55
N TYR A 79 -23.61 15.59 9.08
CA TYR A 79 -23.30 16.72 8.22
C TYR A 79 -24.17 17.93 8.59
N PRO A 80 -23.70 19.17 8.36
CA PRO A 80 -24.48 20.39 8.57
C PRO A 80 -25.59 20.58 7.53
N ASP A 81 -26.59 21.40 7.87
CA ASP A 81 -27.78 21.65 7.04
C ASP A 81 -27.46 22.19 5.64
N ASN A 82 -26.42 23.01 5.51
CA ASN A 82 -25.98 23.57 4.23
C ASN A 82 -25.41 22.51 3.27
N LEU A 83 -25.19 21.27 3.71
CA LEU A 83 -24.76 20.14 2.88
C LEU A 83 -25.86 19.12 2.58
N LYS A 84 -27.11 19.37 2.99
CA LYS A 84 -28.25 18.49 2.67
C LYS A 84 -28.43 18.26 1.16
N TRP A 85 -28.08 19.23 0.32
CA TRP A 85 -28.12 19.07 -1.14
C TRP A 85 -27.22 17.93 -1.65
N LEU A 86 -26.13 17.63 -0.94
CA LEU A 86 -25.17 16.57 -1.28
C LEU A 86 -25.59 15.21 -0.72
N TYR A 87 -26.08 15.17 0.52
CA TYR A 87 -26.36 13.91 1.24
C TYR A 87 -27.82 13.44 1.17
N GLU A 88 -28.77 14.32 0.89
CA GLU A 88 -30.21 14.02 0.92
C GLU A 88 -30.92 14.20 -0.43
N GLY A 89 -30.19 14.66 -1.45
CA GLY A 89 -30.72 14.92 -2.80
C GLY A 89 -30.14 13.98 -3.87
N PRO A 90 -30.81 13.85 -5.04
CA PRO A 90 -30.27 13.09 -6.15
C PRO A 90 -29.12 13.83 -6.85
N LEU A 91 -28.34 13.08 -7.64
CA LEU A 91 -27.26 13.60 -8.47
C LEU A 91 -27.79 14.26 -9.77
N SER A 92 -28.59 15.32 -9.60
CA SER A 92 -29.01 16.23 -10.67
C SER A 92 -27.82 16.89 -11.37
N TYR A 93 -28.03 17.51 -12.54
CA TYR A 93 -26.94 18.24 -13.22
C TYR A 93 -26.33 19.34 -12.34
N ARG A 94 -27.16 20.10 -11.61
CA ARG A 94 -26.66 21.17 -10.73
C ARG A 94 -25.81 20.60 -9.59
N THR A 95 -26.30 19.58 -8.89
CA THR A 95 -25.59 18.98 -7.74
C THR A 95 -24.34 18.22 -8.19
N ALA A 96 -24.38 17.52 -9.34
CA ALA A 96 -23.22 16.88 -9.93
C ALA A 96 -22.09 17.87 -10.21
N GLN A 97 -22.41 19.00 -10.88
CA GLN A 97 -21.40 20.00 -11.23
C GLN A 97 -20.81 20.71 -10.00
N ARG A 98 -21.61 20.96 -8.95
CA ARG A 98 -21.11 21.46 -7.66
C ARG A 98 -20.15 20.49 -6.98
N ALA A 99 -20.42 19.18 -7.05
CA ALA A 99 -19.55 18.14 -6.52
C ALA A 99 -18.32 17.85 -7.41
N GLY A 100 -18.28 18.37 -8.65
CA GLY A 100 -17.20 18.10 -9.61
C GLY A 100 -17.40 16.84 -10.47
N ILE A 101 -18.60 16.27 -10.50
CA ILE A 101 -18.94 15.05 -11.26
C ILE A 101 -19.40 15.40 -12.69
N ASP A 102 -18.77 14.74 -13.67
CA ASP A 102 -18.92 14.93 -15.11
C ASP A 102 -19.46 13.70 -15.85
N ALA A 103 -19.47 12.51 -15.24
CA ALA A 103 -19.98 11.28 -15.83
C ALA A 103 -20.67 10.37 -14.79
N ILE A 104 -21.47 9.41 -15.24
CA ILE A 104 -22.17 8.46 -14.36
C ILE A 104 -22.02 7.03 -14.90
N SER A 105 -21.82 6.05 -14.01
CA SER A 105 -21.94 4.63 -14.31
C SER A 105 -23.21 4.08 -13.63
N LEU A 106 -24.02 3.34 -14.38
CA LEU A 106 -25.29 2.78 -13.90
C LEU A 106 -25.35 1.27 -14.12
N GLN A 107 -25.94 0.57 -13.17
CA GLN A 107 -26.48 -0.78 -13.35
C GLN A 107 -28.00 -0.71 -13.55
N PHE A 108 -28.53 -1.54 -14.45
CA PHE A 108 -29.96 -1.58 -14.76
C PHE A 108 -30.68 -2.73 -14.05
N PRO A 109 -31.99 -2.60 -13.76
CA PRO A 109 -32.75 -3.66 -13.10
C PRO A 109 -32.86 -4.93 -13.97
N PRO A 110 -32.90 -6.14 -13.37
CA PRO A 110 -32.98 -7.40 -14.10
C PRO A 110 -34.40 -7.72 -14.62
N ASN A 111 -35.10 -6.73 -15.18
CA ASN A 111 -36.51 -6.83 -15.59
C ASN A 111 -36.75 -7.92 -16.65
N TRP A 112 -35.75 -8.22 -17.48
CA TRP A 112 -35.81 -9.27 -18.51
C TRP A 112 -36.13 -10.66 -17.95
N ILE A 113 -35.85 -10.93 -16.66
CA ILE A 113 -36.20 -12.21 -16.02
C ILE A 113 -37.71 -12.43 -16.04
N HIS A 114 -38.51 -11.36 -15.91
CA HIS A 114 -39.96 -11.43 -15.94
C HIS A 114 -40.50 -11.96 -17.28
N GLU A 115 -39.80 -11.68 -18.38
CA GLU A 115 -40.19 -12.10 -19.73
C GLU A 115 -40.07 -13.60 -19.94
N ILE A 116 -39.11 -14.25 -19.27
CA ILE A 116 -38.92 -15.71 -19.34
C ILE A 116 -39.59 -16.45 -18.19
N TYR A 117 -39.83 -15.77 -17.07
CA TYR A 117 -40.48 -16.34 -15.90
C TYR A 117 -41.46 -15.33 -15.28
N PRO A 118 -42.70 -15.24 -15.77
CA PRO A 118 -43.68 -14.23 -15.37
C PRO A 118 -44.08 -14.24 -13.88
N ALA A 119 -43.80 -15.33 -13.17
CA ALA A 119 -44.01 -15.45 -11.73
C ALA A 119 -42.98 -14.63 -10.93
N TRP A 120 -41.76 -14.43 -11.46
CA TRP A 120 -40.80 -13.51 -10.85
C TRP A 120 -41.32 -12.07 -10.98
N LYS A 121 -41.31 -11.35 -9.86
CA LYS A 121 -41.78 -9.96 -9.80
C LYS A 121 -40.57 -9.04 -9.64
N PRO A 122 -40.34 -8.10 -10.59
CA PRO A 122 -39.28 -7.12 -10.46
C PRO A 122 -39.50 -6.22 -9.24
N TYR A 123 -38.40 -5.67 -8.70
CA TYR A 123 -38.49 -4.65 -7.66
C TYR A 123 -39.31 -3.46 -8.17
N ARG A 124 -40.26 -2.99 -7.35
CA ARG A 124 -41.09 -1.83 -7.66
C ARG A 124 -40.60 -0.63 -6.84
N PRO A 125 -39.83 0.29 -7.44
CA PRO A 125 -39.33 1.43 -6.70
C PRO A 125 -40.47 2.31 -6.17
N SER A 126 -40.28 2.83 -4.94
CA SER A 126 -41.17 3.83 -4.35
C SER A 126 -41.31 5.08 -5.23
N GLY A 127 -42.37 5.89 -5.01
CA GLY A 127 -42.55 7.15 -5.75
C GLY A 127 -41.34 8.08 -5.68
N LYS A 128 -40.71 8.17 -4.51
CA LYS A 128 -39.51 8.98 -4.29
C LYS A 128 -38.27 8.41 -5.00
N ASN A 129 -38.08 7.09 -5.01
CA ASN A 129 -37.00 6.46 -5.78
C ASN A 129 -37.14 6.76 -7.28
N LYS A 130 -38.36 6.67 -7.83
CA LYS A 130 -38.62 7.01 -9.24
C LYS A 130 -38.28 8.47 -9.54
N GLU A 131 -38.73 9.40 -8.70
CA GLU A 131 -38.44 10.82 -8.84
C GLU A 131 -36.93 11.10 -8.88
N TYR A 132 -36.17 10.52 -7.95
CA TYR A 132 -34.72 10.72 -7.88
C TYR A 132 -34.00 10.07 -9.07
N ALA A 133 -34.40 8.86 -9.47
CA ALA A 133 -33.87 8.21 -10.66
C ALA A 133 -34.09 9.06 -11.92
N SER A 134 -35.30 9.61 -12.13
CA SER A 134 -35.60 10.50 -13.25
C SER A 134 -34.71 11.75 -13.27
N GLN A 135 -34.41 12.34 -12.10
CA GLN A 135 -33.51 13.50 -12.02
C GLN A 135 -32.06 13.17 -12.38
N VAL A 136 -31.57 11.98 -12.00
CA VAL A 136 -30.24 11.50 -12.39
C VAL A 136 -30.19 11.27 -13.90
N LEU A 137 -31.17 10.54 -14.45
CA LEU A 137 -31.25 10.21 -15.88
C LEU A 137 -31.37 11.48 -16.76
N ALA A 138 -32.11 12.48 -16.32
CA ALA A 138 -32.33 13.74 -17.05
C ALA A 138 -31.14 14.73 -16.99
N ASN A 139 -30.06 14.43 -16.26
CA ASN A 139 -29.00 15.40 -16.03
C ASN A 139 -28.21 15.78 -17.31
N GLY A 140 -28.14 14.88 -18.30
CA GLY A 140 -27.48 15.09 -19.59
C GLY A 140 -25.96 14.89 -19.58
N LEU A 141 -25.38 14.30 -18.53
CA LEU A 141 -23.99 13.86 -18.50
C LEU A 141 -23.80 12.54 -19.29
N PRO A 142 -22.59 12.17 -19.72
CA PRO A 142 -22.30 10.86 -20.28
C PRO A 142 -22.61 9.77 -19.26
N ILE A 143 -23.32 8.72 -19.72
CA ILE A 143 -23.68 7.57 -18.88
C ILE A 143 -23.04 6.32 -19.48
N ARG A 144 -22.30 5.61 -18.64
CA ARG A 144 -21.79 4.26 -18.88
C ARG A 144 -22.78 3.25 -18.29
N MET A 145 -22.92 2.12 -18.96
CA MET A 145 -23.71 0.99 -18.46
C MET A 145 -22.77 -0.12 -18.00
N ASP A 146 -22.84 -0.51 -16.73
CA ASP A 146 -22.27 -1.77 -16.26
C ASP A 146 -23.27 -2.87 -16.56
N THR A 147 -22.85 -3.81 -17.42
CA THR A 147 -23.65 -4.97 -17.78
C THR A 147 -23.14 -6.31 -17.24
N SER A 148 -22.73 -6.36 -15.99
CA SER A 148 -22.18 -7.57 -15.37
C SER A 148 -23.24 -8.53 -14.83
N CYS A 149 -23.03 -9.84 -15.04
CA CYS A 149 -23.93 -10.91 -14.58
C CYS A 149 -23.69 -11.34 -13.12
N GLN A 150 -23.63 -10.39 -12.20
CA GLN A 150 -23.47 -10.66 -10.76
C GLN A 150 -24.64 -11.49 -10.20
N PHE A 151 -24.37 -12.42 -9.28
CA PHE A 151 -25.37 -13.36 -8.75
C PHE A 151 -26.59 -12.67 -8.11
N TRP A 152 -26.41 -11.49 -7.51
CA TRP A 152 -27.50 -10.73 -6.88
C TRP A 152 -28.30 -9.87 -7.87
N LYS A 153 -27.91 -9.75 -9.14
CA LYS A 153 -28.65 -9.05 -10.21
C LYS A 153 -28.93 -9.96 -11.40
N HIS A 154 -28.14 -9.90 -12.47
CA HIS A 154 -28.44 -10.60 -13.73
C HIS A 154 -28.01 -12.08 -13.73
N GLY A 155 -27.22 -12.51 -12.74
CA GLY A 155 -26.82 -13.92 -12.52
C GLY A 155 -27.80 -14.75 -11.69
N ARG A 156 -28.99 -14.23 -11.36
CA ARG A 156 -29.92 -14.84 -10.39
C ARG A 156 -30.36 -16.27 -10.69
N LEU A 157 -30.42 -16.66 -11.97
CA LEU A 157 -30.79 -18.02 -12.36
C LEU A 157 -29.79 -19.08 -11.86
N ALA A 158 -28.54 -18.70 -11.59
CA ALA A 158 -27.53 -19.64 -11.09
C ALA A 158 -27.68 -19.96 -9.58
N LEU A 159 -28.44 -19.18 -8.82
CA LEU A 159 -28.56 -19.33 -7.37
C LEU A 159 -29.68 -20.30 -6.95
N LYS A 160 -29.46 -21.62 -7.17
CA LYS A 160 -30.42 -22.67 -6.81
C LYS A 160 -30.97 -22.58 -5.39
N ARG A 161 -30.13 -22.18 -4.41
CA ARG A 161 -30.56 -22.07 -3.00
C ARG A 161 -31.58 -20.96 -2.76
N LEU A 162 -31.48 -19.85 -3.49
CA LEU A 162 -32.33 -18.68 -3.27
C LEU A 162 -33.53 -18.65 -4.21
N HIS A 163 -33.35 -19.15 -5.45
CA HIS A 163 -34.37 -19.15 -6.51
C HIS A 163 -34.38 -20.51 -7.22
N PRO A 164 -34.75 -21.61 -6.55
CA PRO A 164 -34.78 -22.95 -7.16
C PRO A 164 -35.65 -22.98 -8.42
N GLU A 165 -36.73 -22.21 -8.44
CA GLU A 165 -37.64 -22.08 -9.58
C GLU A 165 -37.02 -21.43 -10.82
N LEU A 166 -36.08 -20.50 -10.63
CA LEU A 166 -35.34 -19.87 -11.73
C LEU A 166 -34.20 -20.76 -12.23
N HIS A 167 -33.69 -21.64 -11.36
CA HIS A 167 -32.56 -22.52 -11.66
C HIS A 167 -32.93 -23.70 -12.57
N GLU A 168 -34.19 -24.11 -12.59
CA GLU A 168 -34.65 -25.21 -13.46
C GLU A 168 -34.95 -24.73 -14.91
N LEU A 169 -34.71 -23.44 -15.22
CA LEU A 169 -34.94 -22.86 -16.55
C LEU A 169 -33.84 -23.17 -17.58
N LEU A 170 -32.67 -23.58 -17.12
CA LEU A 170 -31.53 -23.93 -17.98
C LEU A 170 -31.02 -25.33 -17.61
N PRO A 171 -30.43 -26.07 -18.58
CA PRO A 171 -29.78 -27.33 -18.26
C PRO A 171 -28.57 -27.10 -17.34
N GLN A 172 -28.20 -28.13 -16.57
CA GLN A 172 -27.19 -28.02 -15.50
C GLN A 172 -25.82 -27.54 -16.02
N GLU A 173 -25.45 -27.95 -17.22
CA GLU A 173 -24.22 -27.59 -17.94
C GLU A 173 -24.18 -26.15 -18.45
N ALA A 174 -25.32 -25.44 -18.49
CA ALA A 174 -25.38 -24.03 -18.88
C ALA A 174 -24.96 -23.09 -17.73
N TYR A 175 -24.82 -23.59 -16.51
CA TYR A 175 -24.32 -22.82 -15.37
C TYR A 175 -22.80 -22.88 -15.31
N GLY A 176 -22.18 -21.71 -15.14
CA GLY A 176 -20.72 -21.56 -15.14
C GLY A 176 -20.11 -21.71 -13.74
N LYS A 177 -18.79 -21.79 -13.69
CA LYS A 177 -18.01 -21.68 -12.45
C LYS A 177 -17.00 -20.55 -12.59
N GLY A 178 -17.33 -19.40 -12.01
CA GLY A 178 -16.49 -18.23 -12.10
C GLY A 178 -16.91 -17.12 -11.14
N HIS A 179 -16.04 -16.11 -11.01
CA HIS A 179 -16.35 -14.86 -10.34
C HIS A 179 -17.12 -13.97 -11.32
N PHE A 180 -18.37 -13.62 -10.97
CA PHE A 180 -19.30 -12.83 -11.79
C PHE A 180 -19.58 -13.38 -13.20
N ILE A 181 -19.27 -14.66 -13.42
CA ILE A 181 -19.57 -15.42 -14.64
C ILE A 181 -20.42 -16.63 -14.23
N GLU A 182 -21.71 -16.37 -14.03
CA GLU A 182 -22.67 -17.35 -13.51
C GLU A 182 -23.18 -18.34 -14.58
N TYR A 183 -22.97 -18.03 -15.85
CA TYR A 183 -23.42 -18.85 -16.98
C TYR A 183 -22.21 -19.36 -17.78
N ASN A 184 -22.28 -20.60 -18.25
CA ASN A 184 -21.19 -21.24 -18.97
C ASN A 184 -20.96 -20.55 -20.32
N ILE A 185 -19.78 -19.96 -20.51
CA ILE A 185 -19.44 -19.14 -21.68
C ILE A 185 -19.39 -19.93 -23.00
N PHE A 186 -19.32 -21.25 -22.94
CA PHE A 186 -19.33 -22.13 -24.11
C PHE A 186 -20.72 -22.65 -24.46
N HIS A 187 -21.64 -22.72 -23.50
CA HIS A 187 -22.94 -23.36 -23.69
C HIS A 187 -23.91 -22.48 -24.50
N PRO A 188 -24.57 -22.99 -25.57
CA PRO A 188 -25.46 -22.19 -26.40
C PRO A 188 -26.63 -21.53 -25.65
N GLU A 189 -27.29 -22.25 -24.74
CA GLU A 189 -28.40 -21.67 -23.96
C GLU A 189 -27.93 -20.56 -23.01
N ALA A 190 -26.74 -20.68 -22.43
CA ALA A 190 -26.14 -19.65 -21.59
C ALA A 190 -25.84 -18.38 -22.41
N ARG A 191 -25.34 -18.53 -23.64
CA ARG A 191 -25.11 -17.40 -24.55
C ARG A 191 -26.40 -16.65 -24.91
N LYS A 192 -27.53 -17.35 -25.02
CA LYS A 192 -28.84 -16.70 -25.22
C LYS A 192 -29.23 -15.82 -24.03
N ILE A 193 -28.89 -16.22 -22.80
CA ILE A 193 -29.13 -15.42 -21.60
C ILE A 193 -28.31 -14.13 -21.62
N TYR A 194 -27.00 -14.23 -21.88
CA TYR A 194 -26.14 -13.04 -22.04
C TYR A 194 -26.69 -12.07 -23.09
N LYS A 195 -27.00 -12.59 -24.29
CA LYS A 195 -27.57 -11.79 -25.37
C LYS A 195 -28.86 -11.08 -24.94
N ARG A 196 -29.83 -11.84 -24.43
CA ARG A 196 -31.15 -11.29 -24.02
C ARG A 196 -30.99 -10.14 -23.04
N TYR A 197 -30.12 -10.33 -22.07
CA TYR A 197 -29.86 -9.31 -21.08
C TYR A 197 -29.22 -8.04 -21.68
N TRP A 198 -28.15 -8.16 -22.47
CA TRP A 198 -27.53 -6.99 -23.10
C TRP A 198 -28.52 -6.24 -24.00
N GLU A 199 -29.34 -6.99 -24.75
CA GLU A 199 -30.40 -6.44 -25.57
C GLU A 199 -31.45 -5.68 -24.75
N ALA A 200 -31.92 -6.26 -23.64
CA ALA A 200 -32.92 -5.64 -22.78
C ALA A 200 -32.39 -4.42 -22.03
N ALA A 201 -31.14 -4.46 -21.55
CA ALA A 201 -30.51 -3.31 -20.89
C ALA A 201 -30.40 -2.12 -21.84
N LEU A 202 -30.00 -2.36 -23.10
CA LEU A 202 -29.91 -1.33 -24.13
C LEU A 202 -31.28 -0.77 -24.51
N ASP A 203 -32.30 -1.61 -24.66
CA ASP A 203 -33.67 -1.16 -24.96
C ASP A 203 -34.18 -0.25 -23.83
N MET A 204 -34.03 -0.69 -22.57
CA MET A 204 -34.40 0.12 -21.41
C MET A 204 -33.68 1.47 -21.38
N TYR A 205 -32.36 1.48 -21.67
CA TYR A 205 -31.60 2.73 -21.73
C TYR A 205 -32.13 3.66 -22.83
N GLN A 206 -32.37 3.10 -24.02
CA GLN A 206 -32.83 3.86 -25.18
C GLN A 206 -34.24 4.43 -24.97
N ASP A 207 -35.14 3.66 -24.37
CA ASP A 207 -36.51 4.08 -24.05
C ASP A 207 -36.53 5.24 -23.04
N GLU A 208 -35.66 5.20 -22.02
CA GLU A 208 -35.60 6.21 -20.96
C GLU A 208 -34.87 7.49 -21.39
N LEU A 209 -33.83 7.39 -22.22
CA LEU A 209 -32.90 8.51 -22.47
C LEU A 209 -32.85 8.99 -23.92
N ASN A 210 -33.38 8.22 -24.86
CA ASN A 210 -33.40 8.49 -26.30
C ASN A 210 -32.05 9.00 -26.86
N ARG A 211 -30.95 8.35 -26.44
CA ARG A 211 -29.58 8.59 -26.89
C ARG A 211 -28.75 7.33 -26.61
N PRO A 212 -27.57 7.14 -27.23
CA PRO A 212 -26.69 6.03 -26.88
C PRO A 212 -25.96 6.26 -25.53
N PRO A 213 -25.58 5.20 -24.81
CA PRO A 213 -24.58 5.28 -23.75
C PRO A 213 -23.22 5.72 -24.30
N ILE A 214 -22.35 6.27 -23.44
CA ILE A 214 -20.96 6.54 -23.85
C ILE A 214 -20.19 5.22 -24.00
N ASP A 215 -20.42 4.28 -23.08
CA ASP A 215 -19.73 2.99 -22.98
C ASP A 215 -20.67 1.93 -22.38
N VAL A 216 -20.50 0.67 -22.79
CA VAL A 216 -21.13 -0.51 -22.20
C VAL A 216 -20.01 -1.45 -21.76
N GLU A 217 -19.93 -1.70 -20.46
CA GLU A 217 -19.06 -2.73 -19.92
C GLU A 217 -19.75 -4.08 -19.97
N LEU A 218 -19.15 -5.03 -20.68
CA LEU A 218 -19.71 -6.37 -20.82
C LEU A 218 -19.56 -7.20 -19.54
N PHE A 219 -18.43 -7.04 -18.86
CA PHE A 219 -18.09 -7.78 -17.64
C PHE A 219 -17.19 -6.94 -16.72
N ASN A 220 -17.55 -6.90 -15.45
CA ASN A 220 -16.77 -6.37 -14.35
C ASN A 220 -16.04 -7.51 -13.63
N GLU A 221 -14.73 -7.39 -13.50
CA GLU A 221 -13.82 -8.30 -12.78
C GLU A 221 -14.07 -9.82 -12.96
N PRO A 222 -14.22 -10.34 -14.18
CA PRO A 222 -14.53 -11.76 -14.32
C PRO A 222 -13.31 -12.64 -14.03
N SER A 223 -13.59 -13.83 -13.50
CA SER A 223 -12.66 -14.97 -13.44
C SER A 223 -13.42 -16.22 -13.83
N TYR A 224 -12.86 -17.10 -14.66
CA TYR A 224 -13.58 -18.29 -15.12
C TYR A 224 -12.68 -19.52 -15.19
N ASP A 225 -13.04 -20.57 -14.46
CA ASP A 225 -12.35 -21.88 -14.50
C ASP A 225 -13.38 -22.98 -14.24
N ASP A 226 -13.92 -23.56 -15.31
CA ASP A 226 -14.97 -24.57 -15.21
C ASP A 226 -14.53 -25.92 -15.81
N PRO A 227 -14.01 -26.85 -14.99
CA PRO A 227 -13.64 -28.20 -15.41
C PRO A 227 -14.85 -29.16 -15.40
N SER A 228 -16.04 -28.68 -15.76
CA SER A 228 -17.25 -29.51 -15.93
C SER A 228 -17.06 -30.58 -17.02
N PRO A 229 -17.80 -31.70 -16.97
CA PRO A 229 -17.75 -32.72 -18.02
C PRO A 229 -17.94 -32.13 -19.43
N TYR A 230 -18.91 -31.22 -19.57
CA TYR A 230 -19.18 -30.50 -20.82
C TYR A 230 -17.95 -29.75 -21.37
N ASN A 231 -17.27 -28.95 -20.54
CA ASN A 231 -16.09 -28.21 -21.00
C ASN A 231 -14.88 -29.13 -21.22
N ARG A 232 -14.79 -30.28 -20.54
CA ARG A 232 -13.73 -31.27 -20.79
C ARG A 232 -13.88 -31.95 -22.15
N GLU A 233 -15.11 -32.18 -22.61
CA GLU A 233 -15.37 -32.66 -23.97
C GLU A 233 -14.96 -31.61 -25.01
N LEU A 234 -15.28 -30.33 -24.77
CA LEU A 234 -14.86 -29.23 -25.64
C LEU A 234 -13.34 -29.05 -25.63
N PHE A 235 -12.69 -29.25 -24.48
CA PHE A 235 -11.23 -29.19 -24.37
C PHE A 235 -10.55 -30.33 -25.12
N ALA A 236 -11.10 -31.55 -25.10
CA ALA A 236 -10.57 -32.66 -25.92
C ALA A 236 -10.58 -32.30 -27.41
N LYS A 237 -11.67 -31.70 -27.90
CA LYS A 237 -11.77 -31.20 -29.29
C LYS A 237 -10.78 -30.07 -29.58
N TYR A 238 -10.61 -29.15 -28.63
CA TYR A 238 -9.60 -28.09 -28.75
C TYR A 238 -8.17 -28.67 -28.90
N LEU A 239 -7.84 -29.74 -28.16
CA LEU A 239 -6.56 -30.42 -28.29
C LEU A 239 -6.43 -31.13 -29.65
N GLU A 240 -7.50 -31.80 -30.11
CA GLU A 240 -7.55 -32.45 -31.42
C GLU A 240 -7.32 -31.45 -32.56
N GLU A 241 -8.03 -30.32 -32.54
CA GLU A 241 -7.88 -29.23 -33.52
C GLU A 241 -6.48 -28.62 -33.51
N LYS A 242 -5.85 -28.50 -32.34
CA LYS A 242 -4.54 -27.87 -32.18
C LYS A 242 -3.38 -28.77 -32.63
N TYR A 243 -3.44 -30.07 -32.32
CA TYR A 243 -2.29 -30.97 -32.48
C TYR A 243 -2.41 -31.96 -33.63
N GLU A 244 -3.61 -32.13 -34.18
CA GLU A 244 -3.97 -33.11 -35.22
C GLU A 244 -3.79 -34.59 -34.81
N SER A 245 -2.82 -34.92 -33.94
CA SER A 245 -2.56 -36.25 -33.41
C SER A 245 -2.07 -36.21 -31.95
N VAL A 246 -2.45 -37.24 -31.20
CA VAL A 246 -2.07 -37.39 -29.77
C VAL A 246 -0.56 -37.52 -29.62
N ASP A 247 0.13 -38.14 -30.60
CA ASP A 247 1.58 -38.25 -30.62
C ASP A 247 2.27 -36.89 -30.73
N ALA A 248 1.73 -35.95 -31.51
CA ALA A 248 2.28 -34.60 -31.61
C ALA A 248 2.15 -33.84 -30.28
N MET A 249 0.97 -33.93 -29.64
CA MET A 249 0.75 -33.37 -28.31
C MET A 249 1.71 -33.99 -27.29
N ASN A 250 1.79 -35.32 -27.24
CA ASN A 250 2.64 -36.05 -26.31
C ASN A 250 4.13 -35.73 -26.50
N ARG A 251 4.61 -35.49 -27.72
CA ARG A 251 5.98 -35.03 -27.96
C ARG A 251 6.24 -33.65 -27.37
N LEU A 252 5.33 -32.69 -27.57
CA LEU A 252 5.50 -31.32 -27.06
C LEU A 252 5.37 -31.27 -25.54
N TRP A 253 4.37 -31.97 -25.01
CA TRP A 253 4.11 -32.04 -23.57
C TRP A 253 5.07 -32.98 -22.86
N ARG A 254 5.75 -33.91 -23.53
CA ARG A 254 6.52 -35.00 -22.89
C ARG A 254 5.65 -35.87 -22.00
N THR A 255 4.53 -36.29 -22.56
CA THR A 255 3.51 -37.13 -21.91
C THR A 255 3.23 -38.39 -22.73
N GLU A 256 2.39 -39.28 -22.21
CA GLU A 256 2.03 -40.55 -22.84
C GLU A 256 0.52 -40.79 -22.78
N TYR A 257 -0.30 -39.75 -23.02
CA TYR A 257 -1.75 -39.91 -23.04
C TYR A 257 -2.18 -40.80 -24.21
N PRO A 258 -3.12 -41.74 -24.02
CA PRO A 258 -3.58 -42.62 -25.09
C PRO A 258 -4.58 -41.94 -26.05
N SER A 259 -5.24 -40.85 -25.62
CA SER A 259 -6.16 -40.06 -26.45
C SER A 259 -6.30 -38.62 -25.93
N PHE A 260 -6.92 -37.73 -26.71
CA PHE A 260 -7.23 -36.36 -26.27
C PHE A 260 -8.28 -36.35 -25.14
N GLU A 261 -9.25 -37.26 -25.17
CA GLU A 261 -10.23 -37.45 -24.09
C GLU A 261 -9.55 -37.87 -22.79
N ALA A 262 -8.56 -38.76 -22.86
CA ALA A 262 -7.80 -39.15 -21.67
C ALA A 262 -7.04 -37.96 -21.07
N ALA A 263 -6.47 -37.09 -21.91
CA ALA A 263 -5.82 -35.85 -21.45
C ALA A 263 -6.82 -34.86 -20.84
N SER A 264 -8.05 -34.77 -21.36
CA SER A 264 -9.07 -33.86 -20.86
C SER A 264 -9.69 -34.29 -19.52
N GLN A 265 -9.55 -35.55 -19.12
CA GLN A 265 -10.01 -36.10 -17.83
C GLN A 265 -8.98 -35.97 -16.69
N PHE A 266 -8.22 -34.87 -16.67
CA PHE A 266 -7.25 -34.57 -15.61
C PHE A 266 -7.87 -34.44 -14.20
N ARG A 267 -7.09 -34.79 -13.17
CA ARG A 267 -7.49 -34.63 -11.76
C ARG A 267 -7.34 -33.18 -11.32
N GLN A 268 -6.20 -32.57 -11.64
CA GLN A 268 -5.90 -31.16 -11.41
C GLN A 268 -5.23 -30.61 -12.66
N ARG A 269 -5.49 -29.34 -13.02
CA ARG A 269 -4.84 -28.72 -14.18
C ARG A 269 -3.31 -28.67 -14.06
N THR A 270 -2.77 -28.81 -12.85
CA THR A 270 -1.34 -28.88 -12.54
C THR A 270 -0.74 -30.29 -12.64
N ASP A 271 -1.50 -31.30 -13.11
CA ASP A 271 -0.97 -32.66 -13.26
C ASP A 271 0.21 -32.70 -14.25
N HIS A 272 0.23 -31.79 -15.24
CA HIS A 272 1.34 -31.62 -16.18
C HIS A 272 1.43 -30.18 -16.71
N ALA A 273 2.62 -29.71 -17.10
CA ALA A 273 2.83 -28.34 -17.59
C ALA A 273 2.02 -28.01 -18.86
N GLY A 274 2.07 -28.90 -19.85
CA GLY A 274 1.35 -28.73 -21.11
C GLY A 274 -0.16 -28.68 -20.94
N LEU A 275 -0.70 -29.52 -20.06
CA LEU A 275 -2.10 -29.47 -19.65
C LEU A 275 -2.44 -28.12 -19.01
N TYR A 276 -1.62 -27.65 -18.08
CA TYR A 276 -1.83 -26.38 -17.38
C TYR A 276 -1.88 -25.20 -18.37
N VAL A 277 -0.96 -25.19 -19.33
CA VAL A 277 -0.86 -24.15 -20.38
C VAL A 277 -2.08 -24.18 -21.29
N ASP A 278 -2.43 -25.35 -21.84
CA ASP A 278 -3.48 -25.44 -22.85
C ASP A 278 -4.89 -25.38 -22.27
N TRP A 279 -5.10 -25.86 -21.05
CA TRP A 279 -6.35 -25.61 -20.34
C TRP A 279 -6.56 -24.11 -20.11
N GLY A 280 -5.51 -23.41 -19.67
CA GLY A 280 -5.52 -21.95 -19.52
C GLY A 280 -5.87 -21.25 -20.83
N LYS A 281 -5.19 -21.59 -21.92
CA LYS A 281 -5.46 -21.04 -23.27
C LYS A 281 -6.87 -21.34 -23.78
N PHE A 282 -7.40 -22.53 -23.50
CA PHE A 282 -8.78 -22.88 -23.82
C PHE A 282 -9.79 -21.96 -23.09
N MET A 283 -9.56 -21.72 -21.80
CA MET A 283 -10.39 -20.78 -21.02
C MET A 283 -10.24 -19.32 -21.50
N GLU A 284 -9.00 -18.88 -21.75
CA GLU A 284 -8.70 -17.56 -22.32
C GLU A 284 -9.44 -17.35 -23.66
N LYS A 285 -9.45 -18.38 -24.53
CA LYS A 285 -10.16 -18.36 -25.81
C LYS A 285 -11.67 -18.21 -25.61
N GLY A 286 -12.27 -19.01 -24.72
CA GLY A 286 -13.70 -18.90 -24.40
C GLY A 286 -14.10 -17.50 -23.94
N MET A 287 -13.29 -16.90 -23.07
CA MET A 287 -13.51 -15.53 -22.57
C MET A 287 -13.34 -14.47 -23.65
N THR A 288 -12.39 -14.66 -24.56
CA THR A 288 -12.23 -13.79 -25.73
C THR A 288 -13.44 -13.89 -26.67
N ASP A 289 -13.95 -15.10 -26.89
CA ASP A 289 -15.08 -15.36 -27.79
C ASP A 289 -16.41 -14.80 -27.24
N ILE A 290 -16.68 -14.91 -25.93
CA ILE A 290 -17.89 -14.32 -25.34
C ILE A 290 -17.86 -12.78 -25.34
N ASN A 291 -16.68 -12.17 -25.16
CA ASN A 291 -16.52 -10.73 -25.28
C ASN A 291 -16.71 -10.24 -26.71
N ARG A 292 -16.21 -10.98 -27.71
CA ARG A 292 -16.49 -10.71 -29.13
C ARG A 292 -17.99 -10.75 -29.40
N PHE A 293 -18.66 -11.80 -28.93
CA PHE A 293 -20.10 -11.96 -29.08
C PHE A 293 -20.88 -10.81 -28.44
N GLY A 294 -20.56 -10.43 -27.20
CA GLY A 294 -21.23 -9.32 -26.51
C GLY A 294 -21.01 -7.98 -27.20
N ARG A 295 -19.79 -7.70 -27.66
CA ARG A 295 -19.51 -6.50 -28.45
C ARG A 295 -20.37 -6.46 -29.72
N ASP A 296 -20.45 -7.57 -30.45
CA ASP A 296 -21.22 -7.63 -31.69
C ASP A 296 -22.74 -7.44 -31.44
N VAL A 297 -23.26 -7.96 -30.32
CA VAL A 297 -24.64 -7.69 -29.85
C VAL A 297 -24.84 -6.20 -29.59
N VAL A 298 -23.96 -5.56 -28.80
CA VAL A 298 -24.06 -4.11 -28.50
C VAL A 298 -24.00 -3.29 -29.78
N LYS A 299 -23.04 -3.56 -30.67
CA LYS A 299 -22.86 -2.84 -31.93
C LYS A 299 -24.03 -3.02 -32.88
N SER A 300 -24.71 -4.18 -32.88
CA SER A 300 -25.89 -4.42 -33.71
C SER A 300 -27.08 -3.53 -33.34
N LYS A 301 -27.24 -3.19 -32.05
CA LYS A 301 -28.30 -2.30 -31.56
C LYS A 301 -27.88 -0.84 -31.53
N SER A 302 -26.62 -0.57 -31.18
CA SER A 302 -26.10 0.79 -31.00
C SER A 302 -24.68 0.92 -31.56
N PRO A 303 -24.52 1.10 -32.89
CA PRO A 303 -23.22 1.09 -33.56
C PRO A 303 -22.22 2.14 -33.04
N SER A 304 -22.70 3.27 -32.54
CA SER A 304 -21.85 4.36 -32.04
C SER A 304 -21.43 4.21 -30.57
N THR A 305 -22.02 3.27 -29.82
CA THR A 305 -21.69 3.03 -28.41
C THR A 305 -20.36 2.31 -28.29
N THR A 306 -19.50 2.77 -27.39
CA THR A 306 -18.22 2.07 -27.11
C THR A 306 -18.45 0.88 -26.19
N VAL A 307 -17.56 -0.10 -26.26
CA VAL A 307 -17.63 -1.32 -25.45
C VAL A 307 -16.33 -1.51 -24.67
N SER A 308 -16.45 -1.89 -23.40
CA SER A 308 -15.32 -2.11 -22.49
C SER A 308 -15.45 -3.41 -21.69
N PHE A 309 -14.35 -3.76 -21.03
CA PHE A 309 -14.20 -4.94 -20.18
C PHE A 309 -13.19 -4.62 -19.07
N GLN A 310 -13.57 -4.81 -17.81
CA GLN A 310 -12.71 -4.58 -16.65
C GLN A 310 -12.24 -5.91 -16.07
N ILE A 311 -10.93 -6.06 -15.89
CA ILE A 311 -10.36 -7.20 -15.17
C ILE A 311 -10.23 -6.89 -13.67
N MET A 312 -10.17 -7.94 -12.85
CA MET A 312 -9.91 -7.82 -11.42
C MET A 312 -8.63 -7.02 -11.12
N GLY A 313 -8.61 -6.24 -10.04
CA GLY A 313 -7.48 -5.38 -9.63
C GLY A 313 -6.17 -6.12 -9.35
N MET A 314 -5.19 -5.42 -8.75
CA MET A 314 -3.83 -5.96 -8.47
C MET A 314 -3.09 -6.34 -9.77
N ASP A 315 -2.37 -7.47 -9.78
CA ASP A 315 -1.57 -7.93 -10.92
C ASP A 315 -2.27 -9.00 -11.77
N ASN A 316 -3.60 -9.08 -11.71
CA ASN A 316 -4.39 -10.03 -12.49
C ASN A 316 -4.38 -9.75 -14.01
N TYR A 317 -4.06 -8.52 -14.45
CA TYR A 317 -3.84 -8.21 -15.87
C TYR A 317 -2.69 -9.00 -16.49
N ARG A 318 -1.72 -9.42 -15.65
CA ARG A 318 -0.57 -10.22 -16.06
C ARG A 318 -0.62 -11.67 -15.62
N ARG A 319 -1.20 -11.98 -14.45
CA ARG A 319 -1.32 -13.37 -13.94
C ARG A 319 -2.46 -14.14 -14.62
N LEU A 320 -2.31 -14.47 -15.90
CA LEU A 320 -3.32 -15.22 -16.68
C LEU A 320 -3.95 -16.39 -15.93
N PRO A 321 -3.20 -17.29 -15.25
CA PRO A 321 -3.81 -18.47 -14.63
C PRO A 321 -4.62 -18.19 -13.36
N ALA A 322 -4.58 -16.95 -12.85
CA ALA A 322 -5.37 -16.54 -11.68
C ALA A 322 -6.82 -16.27 -12.04
N THR A 323 -7.09 -15.79 -13.27
CA THR A 323 -8.44 -15.41 -13.74
C THR A 323 -8.85 -16.11 -15.03
N ASN A 324 -7.90 -16.67 -15.77
CA ASN A 324 -8.00 -17.11 -17.17
C ASN A 324 -8.49 -16.01 -18.14
N MET A 325 -8.14 -14.75 -17.85
CA MET A 325 -8.47 -13.59 -18.68
C MET A 325 -7.23 -13.09 -19.42
N ASN A 326 -7.20 -13.27 -20.75
CA ASN A 326 -6.15 -12.72 -21.58
C ASN A 326 -6.41 -11.24 -21.89
N SER A 327 -5.84 -10.35 -21.08
CA SER A 327 -6.05 -8.91 -21.21
C SER A 327 -5.57 -8.37 -22.57
N TYR A 328 -4.48 -8.90 -23.13
CA TYR A 328 -4.00 -8.48 -24.45
C TYR A 328 -5.01 -8.79 -25.56
N GLU A 329 -5.55 -10.01 -25.61
CA GLU A 329 -6.49 -10.43 -26.66
C GLU A 329 -7.88 -9.81 -26.50
N VAL A 330 -8.43 -9.77 -25.28
CA VAL A 330 -9.76 -9.18 -25.04
C VAL A 330 -9.74 -7.69 -25.36
N GLN A 331 -8.72 -6.96 -24.92
CA GLN A 331 -8.68 -5.51 -25.10
C GLN A 331 -8.46 -5.09 -26.56
N LYS A 332 -7.91 -5.95 -27.43
CA LYS A 332 -7.92 -5.70 -28.89
C LYS A 332 -9.34 -5.58 -29.44
N LEU A 333 -10.30 -6.29 -28.86
CA LEU A 333 -11.70 -6.29 -29.29
C LEU A 333 -12.50 -5.07 -28.80
N MET A 334 -12.08 -4.46 -27.68
CA MET A 334 -12.78 -3.35 -27.02
C MET A 334 -12.49 -2.01 -27.70
N ASP A 335 -13.42 -1.07 -27.60
CA ASP A 335 -13.20 0.31 -28.07
C ASP A 335 -12.50 1.17 -27.01
N VAL A 336 -12.69 0.81 -25.74
CA VAL A 336 -12.21 1.51 -24.55
C VAL A 336 -11.51 0.51 -23.63
N ILE A 337 -10.38 0.91 -23.06
CA ILE A 337 -9.67 0.13 -22.05
C ILE A 337 -10.22 0.51 -20.67
N ALA A 338 -11.02 -0.38 -20.06
CA ALA A 338 -11.31 -0.29 -18.65
C ALA A 338 -10.14 -0.90 -17.86
N LEU A 339 -9.51 -0.05 -17.04
CA LEU A 339 -8.39 -0.44 -16.21
C LEU A 339 -8.86 -1.35 -15.07
N PRO A 340 -7.99 -2.25 -14.56
CA PRO A 340 -8.29 -3.06 -13.40
C PRO A 340 -8.71 -2.21 -12.20
N THR A 341 -9.49 -2.78 -11.27
CA THR A 341 -9.92 -2.09 -10.05
C THR A 341 -8.76 -1.44 -9.30
N GLY A 342 -8.96 -0.19 -8.88
CA GLY A 342 -7.91 0.64 -8.27
C GLY A 342 -6.90 1.22 -9.27
N ALA A 343 -6.88 0.73 -10.50
CA ALA A 343 -6.13 1.26 -11.65
C ALA A 343 -4.65 1.51 -11.38
N GLY A 344 -4.00 0.67 -10.56
CA GLY A 344 -2.57 0.81 -10.24
C GLY A 344 -2.22 2.14 -9.56
N LEU A 345 -3.14 2.73 -8.79
CA LEU A 345 -2.95 4.00 -8.08
C LEU A 345 -2.29 3.85 -6.70
N GLU A 346 -1.45 2.84 -6.54
CA GLU A 346 -0.55 2.74 -5.39
C GLU A 346 0.75 3.49 -5.72
N PHE A 347 1.01 4.59 -5.02
CA PHE A 347 2.16 5.47 -5.30
C PHE A 347 2.71 6.17 -4.05
N SER A 348 2.23 5.85 -2.85
CA SER A 348 2.73 6.46 -1.60
C SER A 348 3.58 5.46 -0.83
N THR A 349 4.63 5.96 -0.16
CA THR A 349 5.47 5.18 0.75
C THR A 349 5.16 5.54 2.19
N ASP A 350 5.61 4.69 3.11
CA ASP A 350 5.63 4.98 4.55
C ASP A 350 6.97 5.59 5.00
N PHE A 351 7.87 5.93 4.05
CA PHE A 351 9.15 6.54 4.39
C PHE A 351 8.95 7.97 4.85
N ASP A 352 9.33 8.24 6.08
CA ASP A 352 9.25 9.55 6.69
C ASP A 352 10.65 10.20 6.81
N ARG A 353 11.74 9.50 6.54
CA ARG A 353 13.10 10.06 6.57
C ARG A 353 13.80 9.91 5.23
N ALA A 354 14.60 10.93 4.89
CA ALA A 354 15.52 10.84 3.77
C ALA A 354 16.67 9.86 4.10
N PRO A 355 17.03 8.96 3.19
CA PRO A 355 18.22 8.12 3.36
C PRO A 355 19.50 8.93 3.14
N ALA A 356 20.60 8.45 3.72
CA ALA A 356 21.91 9.11 3.66
C ALA A 356 22.39 9.33 2.21
N CYS A 357 22.26 8.32 1.35
CA CYS A 357 22.54 8.40 -0.08
C CYS A 357 21.49 7.63 -0.90
N SER A 358 21.32 8.02 -2.16
CA SER A 358 20.26 7.52 -3.03
C SER A 358 20.31 6.02 -3.33
N VAL A 359 21.49 5.44 -3.60
CA VAL A 359 21.60 4.00 -3.94
C VAL A 359 21.31 3.07 -2.76
N GLU A 360 21.54 3.54 -1.54
CA GLU A 360 21.31 2.76 -0.31
C GLU A 360 19.91 3.01 0.25
N ALA A 361 19.05 3.69 -0.50
CA ALA A 361 17.67 3.89 -0.12
C ALA A 361 16.91 2.55 -0.07
N PRO A 362 16.02 2.37 0.91
CA PRO A 362 15.17 1.17 0.98
C PRO A 362 14.34 1.03 -0.31
N GLY A 363 14.20 -0.20 -0.82
CA GLY A 363 13.38 -0.49 -2.00
C GLY A 363 11.91 -0.09 -1.84
N ASN A 364 11.22 0.24 -2.92
CA ASN A 364 9.84 0.70 -2.84
C ASN A 364 8.85 -0.44 -2.57
N PRO A 365 7.66 -0.14 -1.99
CA PRO A 365 6.57 -1.11 -1.92
C PRO A 365 6.27 -1.69 -3.30
N GLY A 366 6.05 -3.01 -3.36
CA GLY A 366 5.92 -3.74 -4.63
C GLY A 366 4.74 -3.26 -5.48
N GLY A 367 3.68 -2.76 -4.84
CA GLY A 367 2.50 -2.21 -5.50
C GLY A 367 2.75 -0.95 -6.32
N ILE A 368 3.78 -0.15 -5.98
CA ILE A 368 4.15 1.05 -6.75
C ILE A 368 4.69 0.65 -8.13
N GLY A 369 5.68 -0.25 -8.17
CA GLY A 369 6.24 -0.75 -9.41
C GLY A 369 5.21 -1.52 -10.24
N GLU A 370 4.31 -2.25 -9.59
CA GLU A 370 3.20 -2.95 -10.27
C GLU A 370 2.22 -1.95 -10.91
N GLY A 371 1.85 -0.88 -10.19
CA GLY A 371 0.96 0.15 -10.72
C GLY A 371 1.57 0.88 -11.92
N MET A 372 2.86 1.20 -11.89
CA MET A 372 3.57 1.78 -13.03
C MET A 372 3.61 0.82 -14.23
N LEU A 373 3.89 -0.46 -13.99
CA LEU A 373 3.96 -1.48 -15.03
C LEU A 373 2.61 -1.69 -15.71
N MET A 374 1.54 -1.81 -14.90
CA MET A 374 0.17 -1.95 -15.37
C MET A 374 -0.22 -0.80 -16.30
N ARG A 375 0.18 0.43 -15.96
CA ARG A 375 -0.10 1.62 -16.78
C ARG A 375 0.65 1.59 -18.11
N ALA A 376 1.94 1.27 -18.09
CA ALA A 376 2.71 1.13 -19.31
C ALA A 376 2.16 0.00 -20.21
N PHE A 377 1.72 -1.12 -19.63
CA PHE A 377 1.05 -2.21 -20.35
C PHE A 377 -0.23 -1.71 -21.06
N TYR A 378 -1.17 -1.08 -20.34
CA TYR A 378 -2.44 -0.68 -20.95
C TYR A 378 -2.31 0.51 -21.90
N LEU A 379 -1.32 1.39 -21.73
CA LEU A 379 -1.02 2.43 -22.71
C LEU A 379 -0.50 1.83 -24.03
N ASN A 380 0.27 0.73 -23.96
CA ASN A 380 0.71 0.00 -25.15
C ASN A 380 -0.43 -0.78 -25.81
N VAL A 381 -1.17 -1.59 -25.04
CA VAL A 381 -2.28 -2.43 -25.57
C VAL A 381 -3.45 -1.56 -26.06
N GLY A 382 -3.66 -0.40 -25.43
CA GLY A 382 -4.70 0.57 -25.74
C GLY A 382 -4.28 1.70 -26.70
N GLU A 383 -3.26 1.50 -27.54
CA GLU A 383 -2.84 2.52 -28.52
C GLU A 383 -4.04 2.99 -29.35
N GLY A 384 -4.35 4.29 -29.29
CA GLY A 384 -5.50 4.91 -29.97
C GLY A 384 -6.87 4.71 -29.28
N LYS A 385 -6.94 4.09 -28.11
CA LYS A 385 -8.18 3.82 -27.36
C LYS A 385 -8.24 4.60 -26.05
N PRO A 386 -9.40 5.13 -25.60
CA PRO A 386 -9.53 5.75 -24.28
C PRO A 386 -9.21 4.78 -23.15
N LEU A 387 -8.59 5.28 -22.09
CA LEU A 387 -8.41 4.56 -20.83
C LEU A 387 -9.41 5.12 -19.82
N ILE A 388 -10.16 4.25 -19.16
CA ILE A 388 -11.05 4.62 -18.06
C ILE A 388 -10.67 3.83 -16.80
N ASN A 389 -10.71 4.49 -15.66
CA ASN A 389 -10.73 3.82 -14.37
C ASN A 389 -12.20 3.61 -14.00
N ALA A 390 -12.69 2.40 -14.22
CA ALA A 390 -14.11 2.07 -14.07
C ALA A 390 -14.53 1.87 -12.60
N GLU A 391 -13.57 1.61 -11.71
CA GLU A 391 -13.85 1.40 -10.28
C GLU A 391 -12.71 1.98 -9.40
N ALA A 392 -12.88 3.24 -8.97
CA ALA A 392 -11.94 3.96 -8.12
C ALA A 392 -12.42 4.07 -6.68
N TYR A 393 -11.71 3.43 -5.76
CA TYR A 393 -11.89 3.63 -4.32
C TYR A 393 -11.19 4.90 -3.89
N THR A 394 -11.89 5.83 -3.24
CA THR A 394 -11.33 7.11 -2.83
C THR A 394 -10.73 7.08 -1.42
N GLY A 395 -9.71 7.92 -1.21
CA GLY A 395 -9.19 8.23 0.13
C GLY A 395 -10.20 8.97 1.01
N ASN A 396 -9.76 9.34 2.22
CA ASN A 396 -10.60 9.99 3.24
C ASN A 396 -10.13 11.40 3.64
N THR A 397 -9.14 11.96 2.94
CA THR A 397 -8.69 13.33 3.11
C THR A 397 -8.70 14.06 1.77
N PHE A 398 -8.70 15.39 1.81
CA PHE A 398 -8.65 16.22 0.60
C PHE A 398 -7.44 15.85 -0.27
N ASP A 399 -6.27 15.75 0.36
CA ASP A 399 -5.00 15.51 -0.33
C ASP A 399 -4.94 14.11 -0.94
N MET A 400 -5.44 13.09 -0.24
CA MET A 400 -5.47 11.73 -0.79
C MET A 400 -6.35 11.65 -2.05
N ILE A 401 -7.55 12.23 -2.02
CA ILE A 401 -8.45 12.24 -3.18
C ILE A 401 -7.85 13.08 -4.31
N SER A 402 -7.30 14.26 -3.99
CA SER A 402 -6.68 15.14 -4.99
C SER A 402 -5.49 14.48 -5.68
N ASN A 403 -4.58 13.89 -4.91
CA ASN A 403 -3.40 13.19 -5.41
C ASN A 403 -3.81 11.99 -6.26
N GLN A 404 -4.81 11.21 -5.83
CA GLN A 404 -5.30 10.06 -6.58
C GLN A 404 -5.83 10.44 -7.96
N LEU A 405 -6.70 11.46 -8.03
CA LEU A 405 -7.24 11.95 -9.31
C LEU A 405 -6.15 12.51 -10.23
N TRP A 406 -5.18 13.23 -9.67
CA TRP A 406 -4.03 13.72 -10.43
C TRP A 406 -3.19 12.59 -11.00
N MET A 407 -2.88 11.59 -10.18
CA MET A 407 -2.08 10.43 -10.62
C MET A 407 -2.82 9.58 -11.64
N ASP A 408 -4.14 9.45 -11.53
CA ASP A 408 -4.96 8.74 -12.50
C ASP A 408 -4.93 9.44 -13.87
N MET A 409 -5.17 10.76 -13.87
CA MET A 409 -5.10 11.59 -15.08
C MET A 409 -3.69 11.59 -15.70
N ILE A 410 -2.64 11.84 -14.91
CA ILE A 410 -1.28 11.96 -15.43
C ILE A 410 -0.75 10.63 -15.97
N ARG A 411 -1.29 9.49 -15.51
CA ARG A 411 -0.98 8.16 -16.04
C ARG A 411 -1.89 7.75 -17.22
N GLY A 412 -2.64 8.69 -17.79
CA GLY A 412 -3.31 8.58 -19.08
C GLY A 412 -4.82 8.30 -19.05
N THR A 413 -5.45 8.27 -17.87
CA THR A 413 -6.90 8.05 -17.76
C THR A 413 -7.69 9.24 -18.28
N SER A 414 -8.75 8.97 -19.04
CA SER A 414 -9.69 9.97 -19.54
C SER A 414 -10.92 10.14 -18.64
N ILE A 415 -11.37 9.08 -17.96
CA ILE A 415 -12.49 9.11 -17.00
C ILE A 415 -12.17 8.28 -15.75
N THR A 416 -12.38 8.84 -14.57
CA THR A 416 -12.27 8.12 -13.29
C THR A 416 -13.64 7.98 -12.63
N TYR A 417 -14.20 6.78 -12.57
CA TYR A 417 -15.46 6.49 -11.91
C TYR A 417 -15.24 6.12 -10.44
N LEU A 418 -15.76 6.94 -9.52
CA LEU A 418 -15.72 6.63 -8.09
C LEU A 418 -16.69 5.48 -7.77
N PHE A 419 -16.23 4.49 -7.02
CA PHE A 419 -17.05 3.35 -6.62
C PHE A 419 -17.96 3.71 -5.43
N GLY A 420 -19.28 3.56 -5.61
CA GLY A 420 -20.27 3.69 -4.55
C GLY A 420 -20.67 5.12 -4.17
N TRP A 421 -21.33 5.85 -5.08
CA TRP A 421 -21.97 7.14 -4.76
C TRP A 421 -23.21 6.97 -3.88
N GLY A 422 -22.95 6.90 -2.58
CA GLY A 422 -23.98 6.72 -1.58
C GLY A 422 -23.39 6.71 -0.18
N LYS A 423 -24.28 6.70 0.83
CA LYS A 423 -23.90 6.66 2.24
C LYS A 423 -24.26 5.35 2.95
N GLY A 424 -25.00 4.46 2.27
CA GLY A 424 -25.44 3.18 2.81
C GLY A 424 -26.43 3.33 3.96
N ALA A 425 -27.21 4.42 4.00
CA ALA A 425 -28.04 4.80 5.15
C ALA A 425 -29.00 3.70 5.62
N GLN A 426 -29.55 2.94 4.68
CA GLN A 426 -30.42 1.78 4.91
C GLN A 426 -29.75 0.66 5.70
N ASN A 427 -28.42 0.59 5.68
CA ASN A 427 -27.62 -0.44 6.34
C ASN A 427 -27.05 0.01 7.69
N TRP A 428 -27.26 1.27 8.10
CA TRP A 428 -26.78 1.78 9.38
C TRP A 428 -27.50 1.09 10.55
N LYS A 429 -26.75 0.72 11.57
CA LYS A 429 -27.26 0.07 12.78
C LYS A 429 -26.63 0.71 14.03
N PRO A 430 -27.37 1.56 14.80
CA PRO A 430 -28.76 1.97 14.59
C PRO A 430 -28.98 2.87 13.36
N ARG A 431 -30.16 2.77 12.74
CA ARG A 431 -30.49 3.45 11.48
C ARG A 431 -30.54 4.97 11.65
N GLY A 432 -29.89 5.71 10.74
CA GLY A 432 -29.92 7.18 10.69
C GLY A 432 -29.12 7.91 11.78
N LYS A 433 -28.48 7.18 12.69
CA LYS A 433 -27.74 7.71 13.84
C LYS A 433 -26.23 7.70 13.62
N ALA A 434 -25.53 8.62 14.28
CA ALA A 434 -24.07 8.76 14.16
C ALA A 434 -23.31 7.46 14.45
N GLU A 435 -23.73 6.73 15.49
CA GLU A 435 -23.15 5.42 15.85
C GLU A 435 -23.23 4.41 14.69
N GLY A 436 -24.39 4.30 14.05
CA GLY A 436 -24.59 3.40 12.92
C GLY A 436 -23.76 3.77 11.69
N GLY A 437 -23.61 5.07 11.44
CA GLY A 437 -22.77 5.60 10.35
C GLY A 437 -21.28 5.32 10.56
N LYS A 438 -20.77 5.52 11.78
CA LYS A 438 -19.39 5.19 12.16
C LYS A 438 -19.11 3.69 12.03
N ARG A 439 -19.99 2.85 12.58
CA ARG A 439 -19.88 1.39 12.48
C ARG A 439 -19.87 0.91 11.02
N PHE A 440 -20.70 1.50 10.18
CA PHE A 440 -20.72 1.16 8.75
C PHE A 440 -19.43 1.61 8.04
N ALA A 441 -18.91 2.80 8.37
CA ALA A 441 -17.65 3.31 7.82
C ALA A 441 -16.42 2.49 8.24
N GLU A 442 -16.41 1.96 9.46
CA GLU A 442 -15.36 1.05 9.95
C GLU A 442 -15.34 -0.27 9.18
N GLN A 443 -16.51 -0.76 8.76
CA GLN A 443 -16.64 -2.02 8.02
C GLN A 443 -16.46 -1.86 6.52
N TYR A 444 -16.97 -0.76 5.95
CA TYR A 444 -17.02 -0.54 4.50
C TYR A 444 -16.45 0.84 4.16
N ARG A 445 -15.32 0.84 3.45
CA ARG A 445 -14.64 2.07 3.03
C ARG A 445 -15.11 2.60 1.68
N TYR A 446 -15.87 1.85 0.90
CA TYR A 446 -16.31 2.28 -0.43
C TYR A 446 -17.35 3.42 -0.48
N PRO A 447 -18.32 3.55 0.46
CA PRO A 447 -19.36 4.59 0.35
C PRO A 447 -18.75 5.99 0.31
N VAL A 448 -18.96 6.71 -0.80
CA VAL A 448 -18.36 8.04 -1.01
C VAL A 448 -19.00 9.09 -0.09
N LEU A 449 -20.29 8.95 0.21
CA LEU A 449 -21.08 9.94 0.96
C LEU A 449 -21.33 9.55 2.42
N ASN A 450 -20.58 8.60 3.00
CA ASN A 450 -20.64 8.38 4.44
C ASN A 450 -19.78 9.46 5.15
N PRO A 451 -20.37 10.41 5.90
CA PRO A 451 -19.65 11.55 6.45
C PRO A 451 -18.63 11.18 7.54
N TYR A 452 -18.75 9.99 8.15
CA TYR A 452 -17.83 9.50 9.16
C TYR A 452 -16.64 8.75 8.57
N GLY A 453 -16.79 8.20 7.36
CA GLY A 453 -15.72 7.56 6.61
C GLY A 453 -14.99 8.52 5.68
N LYS A 454 -15.71 9.49 5.10
CA LYS A 454 -15.20 10.54 4.23
C LYS A 454 -15.85 11.87 4.61
N PRO A 455 -15.14 12.74 5.34
CA PRO A 455 -15.69 14.02 5.75
C PRO A 455 -15.95 14.92 4.53
N PRO A 456 -16.88 15.89 4.62
CA PRO A 456 -17.19 16.79 3.51
C PRO A 456 -15.98 17.48 2.88
N GLU A 457 -14.98 17.83 3.68
CA GLU A 457 -13.71 18.44 3.26
C GLU A 457 -12.95 17.53 2.29
N ALA A 458 -12.99 16.21 2.49
CA ALA A 458 -12.38 15.26 1.57
C ALA A 458 -13.14 15.24 0.23
N ILE A 459 -14.47 15.17 0.27
CA ILE A 459 -15.32 15.12 -0.94
C ILE A 459 -15.16 16.40 -1.77
N ALA A 460 -14.94 17.56 -1.13
CA ALA A 460 -14.66 18.82 -1.83
C ALA A 460 -13.46 18.74 -2.79
N ALA A 461 -12.48 17.85 -2.53
CA ALA A 461 -11.34 17.65 -3.40
C ALA A 461 -11.71 17.28 -4.84
N LEU A 462 -12.88 16.68 -5.08
CA LEU A 462 -13.36 16.33 -6.43
C LEU A 462 -13.48 17.59 -7.31
N TYR A 463 -14.20 18.61 -6.83
CA TYR A 463 -14.35 19.88 -7.56
C TYR A 463 -13.02 20.62 -7.67
N HIS A 464 -12.30 20.79 -6.56
CA HIS A 464 -11.06 21.58 -6.53
C HIS A 464 -9.97 20.97 -7.41
N THR A 465 -9.83 19.64 -7.40
CA THR A 465 -8.86 18.94 -8.25
C THR A 465 -9.25 19.00 -9.72
N LYS A 466 -10.55 18.90 -10.04
CA LYS A 466 -11.04 19.13 -11.42
C LYS A 466 -10.66 20.53 -11.92
N ALA A 467 -10.87 21.56 -11.10
CA ALA A 467 -10.50 22.95 -11.45
C ALA A 467 -8.99 23.10 -11.64
N GLU A 468 -8.19 22.45 -10.79
CA GLU A 468 -6.73 22.46 -10.88
C GLU A 468 -6.22 21.75 -12.13
N ILE A 469 -6.70 20.53 -12.42
CA ILE A 469 -6.37 19.79 -13.66
C ILE A 469 -6.75 20.62 -14.89
N PHE A 470 -7.89 21.30 -14.86
CA PHE A 470 -8.34 22.16 -15.96
C PHE A 470 -7.35 23.29 -16.29
N ARG A 471 -6.63 23.85 -15.29
CA ARG A 471 -5.55 24.84 -15.53
C ARG A 471 -4.40 24.29 -16.38
N PHE A 472 -4.16 22.98 -16.33
CA PHE A 472 -3.07 22.31 -17.05
C PHE A 472 -3.54 21.39 -18.18
N ASN A 473 -4.81 21.51 -18.58
CA ASN A 473 -5.48 20.60 -19.50
C ASN A 473 -4.68 20.39 -20.80
N ASP A 474 -4.16 21.47 -21.40
CA ASP A 474 -3.43 21.39 -22.68
C ASP A 474 -2.10 20.64 -22.63
N TYR A 475 -1.54 20.43 -21.42
CA TYR A 475 -0.22 19.82 -21.21
C TYR A 475 -0.32 18.37 -20.74
N PHE A 476 -1.20 18.08 -19.78
CA PHE A 476 -1.19 16.78 -19.09
C PHE A 476 -2.36 15.88 -19.41
N VAL A 477 -3.51 16.41 -19.84
CA VAL A 477 -4.66 15.58 -20.22
C VAL A 477 -4.42 14.85 -21.54
N PRO A 478 -3.85 15.46 -22.60
CA PRO A 478 -3.42 14.73 -23.78
C PRO A 478 -2.34 13.69 -23.45
N ARG A 479 -2.46 12.52 -24.07
CA ARG A 479 -1.44 11.46 -23.96
C ARG A 479 -0.15 11.79 -24.69
N ASP A 480 -0.23 12.38 -25.87
CA ASP A 480 0.96 12.88 -26.56
C ASP A 480 1.49 14.13 -25.85
N ARG A 481 2.53 13.96 -25.04
CA ARG A 481 3.16 15.05 -24.30
C ARG A 481 4.42 15.60 -24.98
N GLY A 482 4.71 15.17 -26.20
CA GLY A 482 5.94 15.54 -26.90
C GLY A 482 7.21 14.91 -26.29
N VAL A 483 7.06 13.81 -25.56
CA VAL A 483 8.14 13.02 -24.97
C VAL A 483 8.02 11.60 -25.51
N LYS A 484 9.13 11.03 -26.01
CA LYS A 484 9.15 9.68 -26.59
C LYS A 484 9.98 8.75 -25.72
N ALA A 485 9.44 7.59 -25.39
CA ALA A 485 10.20 6.53 -24.75
C ALA A 485 11.23 5.94 -25.73
N GLN A 486 12.46 5.75 -25.26
CA GLN A 486 13.53 5.06 -26.00
C GLN A 486 13.81 3.67 -25.42
N VAL A 487 13.21 3.35 -24.28
CA VAL A 487 13.41 2.12 -23.52
C VAL A 487 12.06 1.45 -23.35
N ALA A 488 12.00 0.14 -23.61
CA ALA A 488 10.83 -0.66 -23.33
C ALA A 488 11.15 -1.81 -22.36
N LEU A 489 10.21 -2.14 -21.48
CA LEU A 489 10.23 -3.36 -20.68
C LEU A 489 9.59 -4.49 -21.49
N LEU A 490 10.31 -5.60 -21.68
CA LEU A 490 9.76 -6.79 -22.31
C LEU A 490 8.86 -7.53 -21.32
N PHE A 491 7.63 -7.77 -21.74
CA PHE A 491 6.61 -8.43 -20.96
C PHE A 491 6.26 -9.79 -21.57
N SER A 492 6.20 -10.83 -20.72
CA SER A 492 6.12 -12.23 -21.14
C SER A 492 4.92 -12.97 -20.55
N TYR A 493 3.88 -13.19 -21.34
CA TYR A 493 2.79 -14.09 -20.96
C TYR A 493 3.18 -15.57 -20.83
N PRO A 494 4.08 -16.13 -21.66
CA PRO A 494 4.70 -17.43 -21.41
C PRO A 494 5.24 -17.57 -19.98
N THR A 495 6.03 -16.59 -19.52
CA THR A 495 6.57 -16.57 -18.15
C THR A 495 5.46 -16.44 -17.10
N GLU A 496 4.47 -15.57 -17.31
CA GLU A 496 3.36 -15.41 -16.36
C GLU A 496 2.50 -16.68 -16.24
N ARG A 497 2.22 -17.34 -17.38
CA ARG A 497 1.44 -18.57 -17.44
C ARG A 497 2.18 -19.72 -16.77
N PHE A 498 3.43 -19.98 -17.18
CA PHE A 498 4.24 -21.06 -16.63
C PHE A 498 4.64 -20.80 -15.16
N GLY A 499 4.73 -19.53 -14.74
CA GLY A 499 4.96 -19.14 -13.35
C GLY A 499 3.87 -19.64 -12.40
N GLY A 500 2.62 -19.77 -12.86
CA GLY A 500 1.54 -20.35 -12.08
C GLY A 500 1.70 -21.86 -11.82
N PHE A 501 2.29 -22.58 -12.78
CA PHE A 501 2.61 -24.01 -12.64
C PHE A 501 3.87 -24.25 -11.80
N SER A 502 4.94 -23.52 -12.10
CA SER A 502 6.27 -23.70 -11.47
C SER A 502 6.40 -23.03 -10.10
N GLY A 503 5.55 -22.07 -9.77
CA GLY A 503 5.69 -21.22 -8.59
C GLY A 503 6.82 -20.18 -8.70
N ASN A 504 7.31 -19.89 -9.91
CA ASN A 504 8.40 -18.95 -10.14
C ASN A 504 8.01 -17.51 -9.72
N SER A 505 8.71 -16.98 -8.71
CA SER A 505 8.52 -15.61 -8.23
C SER A 505 9.50 -14.59 -8.82
N ILE A 506 10.57 -15.03 -9.49
CA ILE A 506 11.59 -14.15 -10.11
C ILE A 506 10.97 -13.26 -11.19
N LYS A 507 9.92 -13.73 -11.87
CA LYS A 507 9.15 -12.96 -12.85
C LYS A 507 8.63 -11.62 -12.30
N ASN A 508 8.45 -11.51 -10.98
CA ASN A 508 7.96 -10.28 -10.37
C ASN A 508 9.04 -9.18 -10.30
N GLU A 509 10.31 -9.46 -10.60
CA GLU A 509 11.37 -8.44 -10.61
C GLU A 509 11.18 -7.38 -11.70
N ILE A 510 10.38 -7.65 -12.73
CA ILE A 510 9.97 -6.64 -13.71
C ILE A 510 9.41 -5.38 -13.04
N ARG A 511 8.65 -5.51 -11.94
CA ARG A 511 8.08 -4.37 -11.22
C ARG A 511 9.14 -3.47 -10.57
N THR A 512 10.23 -4.06 -10.07
CA THR A 512 11.35 -3.32 -9.47
C THR A 512 12.16 -2.60 -10.53
N TYR A 513 12.34 -3.21 -11.71
CA TYR A 513 12.98 -2.55 -12.86
C TYR A 513 12.11 -1.41 -13.39
N THR A 514 10.78 -1.56 -13.39
CA THR A 514 9.86 -0.47 -13.73
C THR A 514 10.03 0.72 -12.79
N SER A 515 9.85 0.53 -11.48
CA SER A 515 9.94 1.62 -10.51
C SER A 515 11.32 2.26 -10.47
N ALA A 516 12.40 1.46 -10.55
CA ALA A 516 13.77 1.94 -10.62
C ALA A 516 13.99 2.94 -11.77
N LEU A 517 13.60 2.55 -12.98
CA LEU A 517 13.83 3.37 -14.16
C LEU A 517 12.86 4.56 -14.24
N THR A 518 11.61 4.40 -13.79
CA THR A 518 10.64 5.51 -13.69
C THR A 518 11.10 6.57 -12.69
N TYR A 519 11.54 6.19 -11.49
CA TYR A 519 12.07 7.14 -10.50
C TYR A 519 13.47 7.69 -10.83
N ALA A 520 14.21 7.02 -11.72
CA ALA A 520 15.40 7.58 -12.37
C ALA A 520 15.06 8.45 -13.60
N HIS A 521 13.77 8.74 -13.83
CA HIS A 521 13.25 9.65 -14.85
C HIS A 521 13.56 9.24 -16.30
N TYR A 522 13.67 7.94 -16.57
CA TYR A 522 13.63 7.43 -17.94
C TYR A 522 12.18 7.33 -18.41
N PRO A 523 11.83 7.88 -19.59
CA PRO A 523 10.55 7.58 -20.22
C PRO A 523 10.53 6.12 -20.68
N LEU A 524 9.59 5.33 -20.16
CA LEU A 524 9.47 3.89 -20.38
C LEU A 524 8.17 3.55 -21.07
N ASP A 525 8.25 2.59 -21.99
CA ASP A 525 7.10 1.84 -22.50
C ASP A 525 7.18 0.37 -22.07
N VAL A 526 6.13 -0.39 -22.34
CA VAL A 526 6.15 -1.87 -22.31
C VAL A 526 6.05 -2.38 -23.76
N ILE A 527 6.68 -3.51 -24.04
CA ILE A 527 6.50 -4.29 -25.27
C ILE A 527 6.14 -5.73 -24.92
N MET A 528 5.10 -6.25 -25.56
CA MET A 528 4.65 -7.64 -25.42
C MET A 528 5.44 -8.56 -26.34
N GLU A 529 5.70 -9.81 -25.95
CA GLU A 529 6.30 -10.80 -26.85
C GLU A 529 5.49 -10.97 -28.15
N GLU A 530 4.16 -10.92 -28.06
CA GLU A 530 3.23 -11.00 -29.20
C GLU A 530 3.47 -9.90 -30.25
N GLN A 531 4.13 -8.80 -29.89
CA GLN A 531 4.41 -7.67 -30.78
C GLN A 531 5.80 -7.75 -31.45
N LEU A 532 6.66 -8.70 -31.04
CA LEU A 532 8.00 -8.85 -31.62
C LEU A 532 7.97 -9.32 -33.08
N PRO A 533 7.08 -10.27 -33.50
CA PRO A 533 6.95 -10.64 -34.91
C PRO A 533 6.49 -9.49 -35.81
N GLU A 534 5.77 -8.51 -35.25
CA GLU A 534 5.32 -7.29 -35.94
C GLU A 534 6.42 -6.22 -36.05
N LYS A 535 7.66 -6.52 -35.60
CA LYS A 535 8.81 -5.60 -35.56
C LYS A 535 8.58 -4.34 -34.72
N ARG A 536 7.66 -4.37 -33.75
CA ARG A 536 7.36 -3.20 -32.91
C ARG A 536 8.52 -2.76 -32.01
N GLN A 537 9.48 -3.66 -31.74
CA GLN A 537 10.72 -3.38 -31.02
C GLN A 537 11.59 -2.33 -31.69
N GLU A 538 11.47 -2.12 -33.01
CA GLU A 538 12.24 -1.10 -33.75
C GLU A 538 11.92 0.34 -33.32
N LYS A 539 10.82 0.55 -32.58
CA LYS A 539 10.49 1.86 -31.97
C LYS A 539 11.47 2.26 -30.86
N TYR A 540 12.21 1.31 -30.28
CA TYR A 540 13.03 1.51 -29.10
C TYR A 540 14.52 1.34 -29.41
N LYS A 541 15.38 1.97 -28.60
CA LYS A 541 16.83 1.77 -28.63
C LYS A 541 17.26 0.66 -27.68
N ALA A 542 16.55 0.49 -26.58
CA ALA A 542 16.85 -0.52 -25.57
C ALA A 542 15.60 -1.28 -25.13
N ILE A 543 15.77 -2.58 -24.88
CA ILE A 543 14.78 -3.45 -24.26
C ILE A 543 15.36 -3.99 -22.95
N VAL A 544 14.59 -3.88 -21.87
CA VAL A 544 14.91 -4.43 -20.55
C VAL A 544 14.01 -5.64 -20.29
N ALA A 545 14.61 -6.81 -20.07
CA ALA A 545 13.93 -8.07 -19.90
C ALA A 545 14.28 -8.69 -18.54
N ALA A 546 13.48 -8.39 -17.51
CA ALA A 546 13.77 -8.79 -16.14
C ALA A 546 12.91 -9.99 -15.70
N GLY A 547 13.57 -11.10 -15.35
CA GLY A 547 12.92 -12.28 -14.77
C GLY A 547 12.12 -13.13 -15.77
N ILE A 548 12.43 -13.06 -17.07
CA ILE A 548 11.76 -13.84 -18.12
C ILE A 548 12.37 -15.24 -18.17
N GLY A 549 11.61 -16.24 -17.72
CA GLY A 549 12.04 -17.64 -17.66
C GLY A 549 11.52 -18.50 -18.82
N ASN A 550 10.38 -18.11 -19.40
CA ASN A 550 9.73 -18.81 -20.49
C ASN A 550 9.38 -17.81 -21.60
N THR A 551 9.51 -18.20 -22.87
CA THR A 551 9.19 -17.34 -24.02
C THR A 551 8.41 -18.07 -25.11
N TYR A 552 7.85 -17.34 -26.07
CA TYR A 552 7.44 -17.94 -27.33
C TYR A 552 8.66 -18.34 -28.18
N PRO A 553 8.53 -19.32 -29.11
CA PRO A 553 9.63 -19.74 -29.98
C PRO A 553 10.26 -18.61 -30.80
N GLU A 554 9.48 -17.61 -31.19
CA GLU A 554 9.90 -16.49 -32.05
C GLU A 554 10.63 -15.38 -31.29
N THR A 555 10.53 -15.36 -29.96
CA THR A 555 11.03 -14.24 -29.12
C THR A 555 12.53 -14.09 -29.19
N LEU A 556 13.31 -15.15 -28.92
CA LEU A 556 14.78 -15.05 -28.94
C LEU A 556 15.33 -14.71 -30.33
N PRO A 557 14.85 -15.30 -31.44
CA PRO A 557 15.21 -14.86 -32.78
C PRO A 557 14.94 -13.37 -33.04
N ALA A 558 13.77 -12.86 -32.66
CA ALA A 558 13.42 -11.45 -32.87
C ALA A 558 14.28 -10.50 -32.02
N LEU A 559 14.60 -10.87 -30.78
CA LEU A 559 15.52 -10.11 -29.93
C LEU A 559 16.96 -10.14 -30.47
N GLU A 560 17.41 -11.27 -31.03
CA GLU A 560 18.71 -11.36 -31.67
C GLU A 560 18.78 -10.47 -32.92
N GLU A 561 17.74 -10.44 -33.76
CA GLU A 561 17.65 -9.54 -34.91
C GLU A 561 17.75 -8.08 -34.47
N PHE A 562 16.98 -7.69 -33.45
CA PHE A 562 17.01 -6.35 -32.86
C PHE A 562 18.43 -5.95 -32.40
N VAL A 563 19.10 -6.82 -31.64
CA VAL A 563 20.45 -6.55 -31.14
C VAL A 563 21.46 -6.49 -32.29
N ARG A 564 21.41 -7.45 -33.22
CA ARG A 564 22.29 -7.45 -34.41
C ARG A 564 22.14 -6.16 -35.21
N GLY A 565 20.91 -5.64 -35.27
CA GLY A 565 20.53 -4.36 -35.87
C GLY A 565 21.03 -3.12 -35.15
N GLY A 566 21.58 -3.21 -33.94
CA GLY A 566 22.08 -2.07 -33.14
C GLY A 566 21.31 -1.83 -31.85
N GLY A 567 20.26 -2.60 -31.59
CA GLY A 567 19.49 -2.54 -30.35
C GLY A 567 20.29 -2.99 -29.13
N ILE A 568 19.90 -2.49 -27.96
CA ILE A 568 20.49 -2.85 -26.68
C ILE A 568 19.52 -3.74 -25.90
N LEU A 569 19.93 -4.96 -25.56
CA LEU A 569 19.15 -5.84 -24.69
C LEU A 569 19.79 -5.91 -23.31
N ILE A 570 19.03 -5.57 -22.27
CA ILE A 570 19.42 -5.73 -20.87
C ILE A 570 18.54 -6.83 -20.28
N ALA A 571 19.04 -8.06 -20.25
CA ALA A 571 18.38 -9.16 -19.58
C ALA A 571 18.81 -9.23 -18.12
N ALA A 572 17.90 -9.59 -17.23
CA ALA A 572 18.20 -9.73 -15.81
C ALA A 572 17.57 -10.99 -15.24
N ARG A 573 18.30 -11.59 -14.29
CA ARG A 573 17.87 -12.68 -13.40
C ARG A 573 17.69 -14.04 -14.03
N ASP A 574 17.25 -14.11 -15.29
CA ASP A 574 17.06 -15.37 -16.01
C ASP A 574 17.44 -15.26 -17.48
N THR A 575 17.82 -16.38 -18.09
CA THR A 575 18.38 -16.47 -19.45
C THR A 575 17.35 -16.87 -20.48
N MET A 576 16.04 -16.73 -20.18
CA MET A 576 14.94 -17.20 -21.03
C MET A 576 15.12 -18.67 -21.49
N PRO A 577 15.42 -19.61 -20.56
CA PRO A 577 15.89 -20.94 -20.95
C PRO A 577 14.81 -21.86 -21.53
N LEU A 578 13.53 -21.53 -21.38
CA LEU A 578 12.42 -22.43 -21.68
C LEU A 578 11.39 -21.81 -22.63
N ASP A 579 10.64 -22.64 -23.35
CA ASP A 579 9.43 -22.24 -24.05
C ASP A 579 8.25 -22.20 -23.08
N GLU A 580 7.06 -21.81 -23.56
CA GLU A 580 5.86 -21.75 -22.72
C GLU A 580 5.40 -23.11 -22.14
N TYR A 581 5.86 -24.24 -22.67
CA TYR A 581 5.54 -25.60 -22.19
C TYR A 581 6.63 -26.19 -21.27
N GLY A 582 7.74 -25.47 -21.07
CA GLY A 582 8.86 -25.90 -20.25
C GLY A 582 9.93 -26.70 -21.01
N ASN A 583 9.97 -26.64 -22.34
CA ASN A 583 11.04 -27.22 -23.15
C ASN A 583 12.21 -26.25 -23.29
N PRO A 584 13.47 -26.71 -23.32
CA PRO A 584 14.63 -25.85 -23.53
C PRO A 584 14.59 -25.08 -24.86
N VAL A 585 14.96 -23.80 -24.83
CA VAL A 585 15.11 -22.94 -26.00
C VAL A 585 16.58 -22.53 -26.13
N PRO A 586 17.28 -22.88 -27.22
CA PRO A 586 18.67 -22.47 -27.45
C PRO A 586 18.75 -21.02 -27.99
N GLY A 587 19.94 -20.40 -27.88
CA GLY A 587 20.27 -19.24 -28.72
C GLY A 587 20.97 -18.08 -28.01
N LEU A 588 20.24 -16.98 -27.79
CA LEU A 588 20.82 -15.66 -27.49
C LEU A 588 21.77 -15.64 -26.27
N PHE A 589 21.44 -16.43 -25.26
CA PHE A 589 22.16 -16.54 -23.98
C PHE A 589 23.10 -17.74 -23.88
N ASP A 590 23.35 -18.44 -25.01
CA ASP A 590 24.25 -19.59 -25.04
C ASP A 590 25.63 -19.24 -24.46
N GLY A 591 26.13 -20.18 -23.66
CA GLY A 591 27.36 -20.02 -22.89
C GLY A 591 27.15 -19.49 -21.47
N LEU A 592 25.93 -19.12 -21.06
CA LEU A 592 25.57 -18.87 -19.67
C LEU A 592 24.87 -20.08 -19.07
N THR A 593 25.16 -20.42 -17.82
CA THR A 593 24.41 -21.42 -17.07
C THR A 593 24.22 -20.96 -15.64
N LEU A 594 22.95 -20.88 -15.23
CA LEU A 594 22.54 -20.46 -13.90
C LEU A 594 22.17 -21.66 -13.04
N LYS A 595 22.75 -21.75 -11.84
CA LYS A 595 22.32 -22.68 -10.81
C LYS A 595 21.77 -21.91 -9.61
N ARG A 596 20.47 -22.03 -9.36
CA ARG A 596 19.81 -21.37 -8.23
C ARG A 596 20.35 -21.88 -6.90
N ARG A 597 20.55 -20.98 -5.94
CA ARG A 597 20.99 -21.27 -4.57
C ARG A 597 20.05 -20.65 -3.55
N LYS A 598 20.13 -21.11 -2.30
CA LYS A 598 19.43 -20.45 -1.18
C LYS A 598 19.95 -19.02 -1.03
N GLN A 599 19.04 -18.12 -0.71
CA GLN A 599 19.33 -16.69 -0.60
C GLN A 599 20.48 -16.41 0.36
N SER A 600 21.32 -15.43 0.00
CA SER A 600 22.40 -14.92 0.84
C SER A 600 22.14 -13.49 1.25
N GLU A 601 22.87 -13.04 2.28
CA GLU A 601 22.97 -11.63 2.62
C GLU A 601 23.33 -10.75 1.41
N PRO A 602 22.88 -9.49 1.37
CA PRO A 602 23.30 -8.53 0.35
C PRO A 602 24.83 -8.39 0.31
N VAL A 603 25.38 -8.33 -0.90
CA VAL A 603 26.82 -8.16 -1.16
C VAL A 603 27.02 -6.95 -2.06
N VAL A 604 28.13 -6.24 -1.86
CA VAL A 604 28.52 -5.10 -2.70
C VAL A 604 28.81 -5.57 -4.13
N ILE A 605 28.23 -4.87 -5.09
CA ILE A 605 28.51 -4.99 -6.52
C ILE A 605 29.55 -3.94 -6.86
N VAL A 606 30.69 -4.38 -7.36
CA VAL A 606 31.81 -3.54 -7.78
C VAL A 606 31.73 -3.34 -9.29
N PRO A 607 31.37 -2.14 -9.78
CA PRO A 607 31.31 -1.84 -11.20
C PRO A 607 32.73 -1.75 -11.78
N GLY A 608 32.95 -2.32 -12.95
CA GLY A 608 34.14 -2.10 -13.78
C GLY A 608 33.99 -0.88 -14.69
N ALA A 609 35.05 -0.54 -15.43
CA ALA A 609 35.08 0.64 -16.32
C ALA A 609 33.98 0.66 -17.41
N GLU A 610 33.44 -0.51 -17.75
CA GLU A 610 32.40 -0.69 -18.77
C GLU A 610 30.97 -0.51 -18.22
N LEU A 611 30.81 -0.24 -16.92
CA LEU A 611 29.56 0.08 -16.26
C LEU A 611 29.69 1.47 -15.57
N PRO A 612 29.39 2.57 -16.28
CA PRO A 612 29.46 3.90 -15.67
C PRO A 612 28.28 4.10 -14.73
N VAL A 613 28.55 4.21 -13.43
CA VAL A 613 27.51 4.52 -12.43
C VAL A 613 27.10 5.99 -12.58
N PRO A 614 25.79 6.30 -12.66
CA PRO A 614 25.32 7.68 -12.69
C PRO A 614 25.79 8.47 -11.47
N ASP A 615 26.29 9.68 -11.68
CA ASP A 615 26.74 10.59 -10.63
C ASP A 615 25.61 11.04 -9.68
N SER A 616 24.37 11.01 -10.15
CA SER A 616 23.17 11.20 -9.33
C SER A 616 22.86 10.01 -8.41
N LEU A 617 23.54 8.88 -8.58
CA LEU A 617 23.34 7.66 -7.80
C LEU A 617 24.64 7.26 -7.07
N PRO A 618 25.15 8.09 -6.14
CA PRO A 618 26.29 7.71 -5.30
C PRO A 618 25.88 6.69 -4.24
N GLY A 619 26.87 5.96 -3.75
CA GLY A 619 26.72 5.01 -2.65
C GLY A 619 27.15 3.60 -3.04
N ARG A 620 27.01 2.67 -2.10
CA ARG A 620 27.36 1.27 -2.31
C ARG A 620 26.23 0.54 -3.01
N ILE A 621 26.45 0.16 -4.27
CA ILE A 621 25.54 -0.73 -4.99
C ILE A 621 25.57 -2.10 -4.31
N THR A 622 24.44 -2.56 -3.82
CA THR A 622 24.31 -3.88 -3.20
C THR A 622 23.25 -4.72 -3.89
N GLY A 623 23.47 -6.04 -3.89
CA GLY A 623 22.51 -7.00 -4.43
C GLY A 623 22.74 -8.37 -3.82
N ARG A 624 21.74 -9.24 -3.93
CA ARG A 624 21.83 -10.61 -3.46
C ARG A 624 22.25 -11.54 -4.57
N ASN A 625 23.20 -12.41 -4.24
CA ASN A 625 23.58 -13.50 -5.09
C ASN A 625 22.74 -14.74 -4.72
N ASP A 626 21.74 -15.05 -5.54
CA ASP A 626 20.91 -16.25 -5.44
C ASP A 626 21.08 -17.20 -6.63
N ALA A 627 22.13 -17.01 -7.44
CA ALA A 627 22.47 -17.92 -8.52
C ALA A 627 23.99 -17.99 -8.75
N ASP A 628 24.53 -19.20 -8.78
CA ASP A 628 25.88 -19.43 -9.26
C ASP A 628 25.85 -19.39 -10.80
N LEU A 629 26.62 -18.48 -11.39
CA LEU A 629 26.72 -18.32 -12.83
C LEU A 629 28.04 -18.88 -13.34
N THR A 630 27.97 -19.80 -14.30
CA THR A 630 29.10 -20.14 -15.17
C THR A 630 28.92 -19.48 -16.52
N HIS A 631 30.01 -18.97 -17.11
CA HIS A 631 29.98 -18.32 -18.41
C HIS A 631 31.13 -18.79 -19.31
N SER A 632 30.93 -18.79 -20.62
CA SER A 632 31.98 -19.03 -21.61
C SER A 632 32.80 -17.76 -21.90
N ALA A 633 33.89 -17.90 -22.66
CA ALA A 633 34.85 -16.83 -22.92
C ALA A 633 34.31 -15.65 -23.75
N ASN A 634 33.18 -15.83 -24.46
CA ASN A 634 32.55 -14.76 -25.25
C ASN A 634 31.70 -13.79 -24.40
N TRP A 635 31.47 -14.12 -23.13
CA TRP A 635 30.84 -13.24 -22.15
C TRP A 635 31.90 -12.56 -21.30
N ARG A 636 31.92 -11.23 -21.32
CA ARG A 636 32.85 -10.43 -20.53
C ARG A 636 32.17 -9.94 -19.26
N VAL A 637 32.77 -10.22 -18.10
CA VAL A 637 32.34 -9.68 -16.81
C VAL A 637 32.70 -8.19 -16.75
N ILE A 638 31.73 -7.35 -16.43
CA ILE A 638 31.88 -5.89 -16.33
C ILE A 638 31.50 -5.35 -14.94
N ALA A 639 30.96 -6.19 -14.07
CA ALA A 639 30.84 -5.92 -12.64
C ALA A 639 30.86 -7.25 -11.88
N SER A 640 31.35 -7.22 -10.65
CA SER A 640 31.54 -8.42 -9.81
C SER A 640 30.93 -8.22 -8.42
N MET A 641 30.55 -9.30 -7.76
CA MET A 641 30.13 -9.31 -6.36
C MET A 641 30.98 -10.33 -5.58
N LYS A 642 31.99 -9.81 -4.87
CA LYS A 642 33.14 -10.62 -4.41
C LYS A 642 33.77 -11.34 -5.61
N ASP A 643 33.84 -12.67 -5.56
CA ASP A 643 34.46 -13.51 -6.59
C ASP A 643 33.47 -13.98 -7.68
N ALA A 644 32.20 -13.58 -7.60
CA ALA A 644 31.18 -13.98 -8.58
C ALA A 644 30.87 -12.85 -9.58
N PRO A 645 30.60 -13.17 -10.86
CA PRO A 645 30.09 -12.20 -11.83
C PRO A 645 28.74 -11.60 -11.42
N ALA A 646 28.61 -10.28 -11.49
CA ALA A 646 27.34 -9.58 -11.23
C ALA A 646 26.69 -9.06 -12.51
N VAL A 647 27.48 -8.50 -13.43
CA VAL A 647 27.00 -8.01 -14.73
C VAL A 647 27.96 -8.46 -15.82
N LEU A 648 27.41 -9.01 -16.89
CA LEU A 648 28.15 -9.50 -18.05
C LEU A 648 27.67 -8.81 -19.32
N MET A 649 28.51 -8.80 -20.34
CA MET A 649 28.16 -8.30 -21.66
C MET A 649 28.69 -9.17 -22.79
N LYS A 650 27.95 -9.17 -23.90
CA LYS A 650 28.29 -9.82 -25.17
C LYS A 650 27.89 -8.90 -26.32
N LYS A 651 28.80 -8.64 -27.26
CA LYS A 651 28.49 -7.89 -28.48
C LYS A 651 27.94 -8.84 -29.54
N ILE A 652 26.88 -8.42 -30.25
CA ILE A 652 26.28 -9.15 -31.36
C ILE A 652 25.95 -8.15 -32.47
N GLY A 653 26.57 -8.29 -33.64
CA GLY A 653 26.42 -7.31 -34.72
C GLY A 653 26.80 -5.91 -34.26
N ARG A 654 25.87 -4.94 -34.45
CA ARG A 654 26.07 -3.54 -34.02
C ARG A 654 25.60 -3.25 -32.59
N GLY A 655 24.82 -4.14 -31.98
CA GLY A 655 24.24 -3.94 -30.66
C GLY A 655 24.98 -4.68 -29.55
N THR A 656 24.35 -4.74 -28.39
CA THR A 656 24.94 -5.37 -27.20
C THR A 656 23.86 -6.05 -26.35
N VAL A 657 24.19 -7.24 -25.86
CA VAL A 657 23.43 -7.94 -24.82
C VAL A 657 24.16 -7.76 -23.49
N TYR A 658 23.43 -7.35 -22.47
CA TYR A 658 23.85 -7.34 -21.08
C TYR A 658 23.06 -8.37 -20.29
N PHE A 659 23.72 -9.01 -19.32
CA PHE A 659 23.08 -9.92 -18.38
C PHE A 659 23.39 -9.51 -16.94
N ILE A 660 22.35 -9.16 -16.18
CA ILE A 660 22.42 -8.78 -14.76
C ILE A 660 22.02 -9.98 -13.92
N VAL A 661 22.95 -10.51 -13.13
CA VAL A 661 22.75 -11.70 -12.31
C VAL A 661 21.97 -11.41 -11.02
N PRO A 662 22.37 -10.45 -10.17
CA PRO A 662 21.88 -10.39 -8.79
C PRO A 662 20.47 -9.79 -8.67
N GLN A 663 19.79 -10.18 -7.58
CA GLN A 663 18.57 -9.50 -7.15
C GLN A 663 18.96 -8.17 -6.51
N MET A 664 18.28 -7.09 -6.88
CA MET A 664 18.59 -5.74 -6.41
C MET A 664 17.31 -4.99 -6.04
N GLN A 665 17.44 -4.00 -5.16
CA GLN A 665 16.38 -3.02 -4.89
C GLN A 665 16.36 -1.93 -5.97
N ASP A 666 15.33 -1.08 -5.97
CA ASP A 666 15.06 -0.07 -6.99
C ASP A 666 16.29 0.78 -7.36
N TYR A 667 16.96 1.39 -6.40
CA TYR A 667 18.03 2.34 -6.68
C TYR A 667 19.37 1.68 -7.08
N PRO A 668 19.75 0.50 -6.53
CA PRO A 668 20.78 -0.32 -7.13
C PRO A 668 20.46 -0.75 -8.57
N VAL A 669 19.20 -1.09 -8.88
CA VAL A 669 18.77 -1.36 -10.27
C VAL A 669 18.93 -0.10 -11.12
N ALA A 670 18.48 1.07 -10.65
CA ALA A 670 18.63 2.34 -11.37
C ALA A 670 20.10 2.68 -11.65
N ALA A 671 21.00 2.40 -10.70
CA ALA A 671 22.43 2.63 -10.85
C ALA A 671 23.04 1.71 -11.93
N VAL A 672 22.70 0.42 -11.92
CA VAL A 672 23.22 -0.56 -12.88
C VAL A 672 22.56 -0.42 -14.25
N ALA A 673 21.24 -0.56 -14.33
CA ALA A 673 20.51 -0.49 -15.61
C ALA A 673 20.58 0.91 -16.22
N GLY A 674 20.43 1.97 -15.43
CA GLY A 674 20.60 3.36 -15.90
C GLY A 674 22.02 3.64 -16.37
N GLY A 675 23.04 3.10 -15.70
CA GLY A 675 24.44 3.17 -16.16
C GLY A 675 24.66 2.52 -17.52
N LEU A 676 24.05 1.35 -17.75
CA LEU A 676 24.09 0.67 -19.05
C LEU A 676 23.35 1.46 -20.15
N LEU A 677 22.24 2.12 -19.82
CA LEU A 677 21.51 2.99 -20.75
C LEU A 677 22.34 4.24 -21.12
N ARG A 678 22.94 4.90 -20.14
CA ARG A 678 23.81 6.08 -20.35
C ARG A 678 25.02 5.78 -21.20
N LYS A 679 25.63 4.61 -21.02
CA LYS A 679 26.73 4.14 -21.88
C LYS A 679 26.37 4.14 -23.37
N HIS A 680 25.09 4.00 -23.69
CA HIS A 680 24.56 4.03 -25.05
C HIS A 680 23.85 5.34 -25.41
N GLY A 681 24.10 6.42 -24.66
CA GLY A 681 23.55 7.75 -24.93
C GLY A 681 22.04 7.87 -24.68
N ILE A 682 21.47 6.97 -23.89
CA ILE A 682 20.08 7.05 -23.43
C ILE A 682 20.11 7.72 -22.05
N GLU A 683 19.65 8.96 -21.99
CA GLU A 683 19.66 9.80 -20.79
C GLU A 683 18.26 9.91 -20.16
N PRO A 684 18.16 10.13 -18.84
CA PRO A 684 16.91 10.55 -18.20
C PRO A 684 16.35 11.83 -18.83
N GLU A 685 15.02 11.96 -18.83
CA GLU A 685 14.34 13.18 -19.30
C GLU A 685 14.56 14.37 -18.34
N LEU A 686 14.84 14.08 -17.07
CA LEU A 686 15.10 15.05 -16.02
C LEU A 686 16.36 14.72 -15.23
N ASP A 687 17.12 15.77 -14.88
CA ASP A 687 18.17 15.71 -13.87
C ASP A 687 17.66 16.44 -12.63
N LEU A 688 17.14 15.66 -11.68
CA LEU A 688 16.41 16.12 -10.50
C LEU A 688 17.11 15.60 -9.24
N ARG A 689 17.65 16.53 -8.44
CA ARG A 689 18.57 16.21 -7.32
C ARG A 689 18.10 16.78 -5.99
N ARG A 690 18.41 16.10 -4.88
CA ARG A 690 18.16 16.57 -3.50
C ARG A 690 19.15 17.66 -3.11
N ILE A 691 18.72 18.53 -2.21
CA ILE A 691 19.58 19.52 -1.55
C ILE A 691 19.64 19.19 -0.05
N PRO A 692 20.84 19.16 0.57
CA PRO A 692 22.16 19.47 -0.01
C PRO A 692 22.90 18.27 -0.65
N GLN A 693 22.35 17.05 -0.61
CA GLN A 693 23.08 15.81 -0.93
C GLN A 693 23.57 15.74 -2.39
N ASN A 694 22.93 16.47 -3.31
CA ASN A 694 23.27 16.51 -4.73
C ASN A 694 23.23 15.15 -5.45
N ASP A 695 22.41 14.24 -4.94
CA ASP A 695 22.06 12.96 -5.55
C ASP A 695 20.58 12.94 -5.99
N LEU A 696 20.13 11.87 -6.63
CA LEU A 696 18.78 11.69 -7.17
C LEU A 696 17.73 12.00 -6.10
N ALA A 697 16.74 12.84 -6.43
CA ALA A 697 15.59 13.00 -5.56
C ALA A 697 14.65 11.81 -5.70
N LEU A 698 14.84 10.89 -4.76
CA LEU A 698 14.13 9.62 -4.63
C LEU A 698 12.62 9.80 -4.63
N ASN A 699 11.90 8.81 -5.14
CA ASN A 699 10.45 8.69 -4.97
C ASN A 699 9.63 9.91 -5.44
N LEU A 700 10.22 10.71 -6.34
CA LEU A 700 9.54 11.77 -7.08
C LEU A 700 9.18 11.24 -8.47
N GLU A 701 7.93 10.80 -8.64
CA GLU A 701 7.44 10.44 -9.96
C GLU A 701 7.25 11.72 -10.78
N ALA A 702 7.79 11.75 -11.98
CA ALA A 702 7.82 12.95 -12.81
C ALA A 702 7.25 12.69 -14.20
N HIS A 703 6.39 13.60 -14.66
CA HIS A 703 5.77 13.56 -15.99
C HIS A 703 6.04 14.87 -16.73
N VAL A 704 6.74 14.78 -17.85
CA VAL A 704 7.16 15.95 -18.65
C VAL A 704 6.22 16.16 -19.82
N ALA A 705 5.89 17.42 -20.11
CA ALA A 705 5.13 17.84 -21.28
C ALA A 705 5.81 19.01 -22.00
N ARG A 706 6.00 18.87 -23.32
CA ARG A 706 6.64 19.86 -24.20
C ARG A 706 5.62 20.39 -25.20
N ARG A 707 5.04 21.56 -24.93
CA ARG A 707 3.99 22.17 -25.77
C ARG A 707 4.10 23.69 -25.75
N LYS A 708 3.69 24.33 -26.85
CA LYS A 708 3.65 25.81 -27.00
C LYS A 708 4.99 26.54 -26.74
N GLY A 709 6.11 25.81 -26.81
CA GLY A 709 7.44 26.33 -26.48
C GLY A 709 7.74 26.40 -24.98
N ASN A 710 6.89 25.82 -24.14
CA ASN A 710 7.10 25.61 -22.71
C ASN A 710 7.39 24.13 -22.44
N VAL A 711 8.08 23.86 -21.33
CA VAL A 711 8.23 22.54 -20.74
C VAL A 711 7.60 22.57 -19.37
N LEU A 712 6.57 21.75 -19.14
CA LEU A 712 5.99 21.57 -17.81
C LEU A 712 6.38 20.20 -17.25
N VAL A 713 6.57 20.14 -15.94
CA VAL A 713 6.91 18.92 -15.20
C VAL A 713 5.95 18.78 -14.03
N SER A 714 5.08 17.77 -14.07
CA SER A 714 4.30 17.36 -12.90
C SER A 714 5.15 16.43 -12.05
N LEU A 715 5.23 16.70 -10.74
CA LEU A 715 5.96 15.92 -9.74
C LEU A 715 4.98 15.42 -8.69
N MET A 716 5.12 14.16 -8.27
CA MET A 716 4.43 13.59 -7.11
C MET A 716 5.45 13.06 -6.11
N ASN A 717 5.43 13.58 -4.89
CA ASN A 717 6.24 13.05 -3.80
C ASN A 717 5.53 11.89 -3.11
N ALA A 718 6.05 10.69 -3.33
CA ALA A 718 5.50 9.48 -2.72
C ALA A 718 5.83 9.38 -1.22
N ASP A 719 6.86 10.06 -0.73
CA ASP A 719 7.30 9.93 0.66
C ASP A 719 6.58 10.87 1.62
N ARG A 720 6.60 10.52 2.91
CA ARG A 720 6.06 11.30 4.03
C ARG A 720 7.00 12.40 4.54
N TYR A 721 8.04 12.76 3.79
CA TYR A 721 8.91 13.88 4.10
C TYR A 721 9.06 14.85 2.94
N PRO A 722 9.19 16.16 3.24
CA PRO A 722 9.40 17.17 2.22
C PRO A 722 10.76 17.03 1.55
N LYS A 723 10.89 17.55 0.33
CA LYS A 723 12.13 17.54 -0.44
C LYS A 723 12.43 18.93 -0.99
N MET A 724 13.56 19.47 -0.60
CA MET A 724 14.21 20.54 -1.35
C MET A 724 14.96 19.93 -2.53
N ILE A 725 14.67 20.39 -3.74
CA ILE A 725 15.23 19.84 -4.97
C ILE A 725 15.89 20.90 -5.85
N SER A 726 16.88 20.48 -6.64
CA SER A 726 17.43 21.23 -7.75
C SER A 726 17.16 20.50 -9.07
N VAL A 727 16.57 21.19 -10.04
CA VAL A 727 16.20 20.64 -11.34
C VAL A 727 16.98 21.35 -12.43
N LYS A 728 17.71 20.60 -13.26
CA LYS A 728 18.40 21.18 -14.42
C LYS A 728 17.40 21.80 -15.38
N LEU A 729 17.65 23.05 -15.80
CA LEU A 729 16.77 23.75 -16.73
C LEU A 729 16.68 23.00 -18.07
N PRO A 730 15.49 22.53 -18.49
CA PRO A 730 15.34 21.81 -19.75
C PRO A 730 15.67 22.72 -20.93
N GLY A 731 16.43 22.21 -21.91
CA GLY A 731 16.67 22.88 -23.19
C GLY A 731 17.30 24.28 -23.11
N GLY A 732 18.04 24.59 -22.03
CA GLY A 732 18.68 25.90 -21.86
C GLY A 732 17.71 27.06 -21.58
N THR A 733 16.51 26.75 -21.08
CA THR A 733 15.56 27.75 -20.57
C THR A 733 16.21 28.64 -19.51
N ALA A 734 15.78 29.91 -19.41
CA ALA A 734 16.36 30.90 -18.50
C ALA A 734 15.43 31.27 -17.32
N PHE A 735 14.21 30.73 -17.29
CA PHE A 735 13.22 31.03 -16.26
C PHE A 735 12.44 29.77 -15.88
N ALA A 736 12.10 29.66 -14.61
CA ALA A 736 11.39 28.53 -14.01
C ALA A 736 10.38 29.01 -12.97
N ALA A 737 9.27 28.29 -12.81
CA ALA A 737 8.22 28.63 -11.86
C ALA A 737 7.56 27.39 -11.26
N ASP A 738 7.07 27.51 -10.03
CA ASP A 738 6.13 26.58 -9.41
C ASP A 738 4.71 27.12 -9.67
N LEU A 739 4.02 26.46 -10.59
CA LEU A 739 2.75 26.90 -11.15
C LEU A 739 1.54 26.55 -10.27
N LEU A 740 1.69 25.61 -9.32
CA LEU A 740 0.63 25.34 -8.34
C LEU A 740 0.60 26.44 -7.28
N ASN A 741 1.77 26.90 -6.82
CA ASN A 741 1.90 27.97 -5.85
C ASN A 741 2.05 29.38 -6.47
N ASN A 742 1.94 29.49 -7.81
CA ASN A 742 2.03 30.75 -8.57
C ASN A 742 3.27 31.59 -8.22
N ARG A 743 4.47 31.00 -8.27
CA ARG A 743 5.71 31.68 -7.90
C ARG A 743 6.87 31.38 -8.84
N ALA A 744 7.66 32.39 -9.17
CA ALA A 744 8.91 32.23 -9.92
C ALA A 744 10.01 31.68 -9.01
N LEU A 745 10.73 30.67 -9.48
CA LEU A 745 11.70 29.93 -8.68
C LEU A 745 13.10 30.53 -8.80
N PRO A 746 13.92 30.47 -7.73
CA PRO A 746 15.31 30.89 -7.80
C PRO A 746 16.10 29.91 -8.68
N ILE A 747 16.99 30.47 -9.50
CA ILE A 747 17.85 29.73 -10.42
C ILE A 747 19.30 29.93 -10.02
N GLU A 748 20.03 28.82 -9.88
CA GLU A 748 21.43 28.80 -9.51
C GLU A 748 22.18 27.81 -10.41
N ASN A 749 23.28 28.25 -11.03
CA ASN A 749 24.12 27.41 -11.89
C ASN A 749 23.34 26.63 -12.96
N GLY A 750 22.33 27.26 -13.56
CA GLY A 750 21.46 26.64 -14.58
C GLY A 750 20.49 25.59 -14.04
N ARG A 751 20.17 25.63 -12.74
CA ARG A 751 19.20 24.75 -12.08
C ARG A 751 18.17 25.57 -11.31
N ALA A 752 16.90 25.21 -11.41
CA ALA A 752 15.84 25.78 -10.59
C ALA A 752 15.78 25.06 -9.23
N ILE A 753 15.60 25.82 -8.15
CA ILE A 753 15.41 25.26 -6.80
C ILE A 753 13.92 25.27 -6.47
N ALA A 754 13.40 24.14 -6.00
CA ALA A 754 11.98 24.00 -5.65
C ALA A 754 11.80 23.18 -4.37
N LEU A 755 10.66 23.38 -3.70
CA LEU A 755 10.21 22.57 -2.58
C LEU A 755 9.02 21.71 -3.03
N VAL A 756 9.10 20.41 -2.79
CA VAL A 756 7.97 19.49 -2.92
C VAL A 756 7.66 18.94 -1.54
N GLY A 757 6.52 19.31 -0.97
CA GLY A 757 6.13 18.91 0.39
C GLY A 757 5.90 17.39 0.53
N ALA A 758 5.80 16.92 1.78
CA ALA A 758 5.53 15.51 2.09
C ALA A 758 4.19 15.04 1.52
N GLY A 759 4.17 13.97 0.72
CA GLY A 759 2.95 13.49 0.07
C GLY A 759 2.29 14.52 -0.85
N ARG A 760 3.03 15.54 -1.32
CA ARG A 760 2.50 16.63 -2.14
C ARG A 760 2.92 16.49 -3.60
N LYS A 761 2.11 17.11 -4.46
CA LYS A 761 2.38 17.32 -5.87
C LYS A 761 2.92 18.72 -6.13
N ALA A 762 3.67 18.88 -7.23
CA ALA A 762 4.14 20.17 -7.74
C ALA A 762 4.02 20.19 -9.27
N VAL A 763 3.81 21.37 -9.86
CA VAL A 763 3.91 21.56 -11.32
C VAL A 763 4.94 22.63 -11.58
N LEU A 764 6.09 22.24 -12.13
CA LEU A 764 7.16 23.15 -12.51
C LEU A 764 7.00 23.56 -13.97
N GLY A 765 7.11 24.85 -14.27
CA GLY A 765 7.11 25.39 -15.63
C GLY A 765 8.45 25.99 -16.02
N PHE A 766 8.90 25.70 -17.24
CA PHE A 766 10.15 26.19 -17.81
C PHE A 766 9.89 26.78 -19.20
N GLY A 767 10.37 27.99 -19.46
CA GLY A 767 10.12 28.70 -20.70
C GLY A 767 10.32 30.20 -20.56
N PRO A 768 10.04 31.00 -21.60
CA PRO A 768 10.04 32.45 -21.50
C PRO A 768 9.05 32.93 -20.43
N GLN A 769 9.49 33.80 -19.52
CA GLN A 769 8.65 34.32 -18.43
C GLN A 769 7.33 34.88 -18.94
N GLU A 770 7.36 35.73 -19.97
CA GLU A 770 6.16 36.35 -20.54
C GLU A 770 5.13 35.31 -21.02
N LYS A 771 5.58 34.17 -21.57
CA LYS A 771 4.69 33.10 -22.01
C LYS A 771 4.05 32.39 -20.84
N LEU A 772 4.84 32.01 -19.82
CA LEU A 772 4.33 31.37 -18.63
C LEU A 772 3.36 32.29 -17.88
N GLU A 773 3.68 33.58 -17.76
CA GLU A 773 2.78 34.55 -17.13
C GLU A 773 1.50 34.80 -17.93
N SER A 774 1.57 34.74 -19.27
CA SER A 774 0.39 34.87 -20.12
C SER A 774 -0.59 33.70 -19.99
N GLU A 775 -0.08 32.50 -19.69
CA GLU A 775 -0.89 31.29 -19.55
C GLU A 775 -1.35 31.06 -18.09
N PHE A 776 -0.50 31.33 -17.11
CA PHE A 776 -0.73 30.95 -15.71
C PHE A 776 -0.94 32.12 -14.75
N GLY A 777 -0.85 33.36 -15.24
CA GLY A 777 -0.94 34.57 -14.42
C GLY A 777 0.42 35.01 -13.88
N LYS A 778 0.44 36.10 -13.10
CA LYS A 778 1.69 36.65 -12.56
C LYS A 778 2.39 35.69 -11.62
N LEU A 779 3.73 35.65 -11.72
CA LEU A 779 4.59 34.72 -10.99
C LEU A 779 5.58 35.53 -10.13
N PRO A 780 5.17 36.03 -8.96
CA PRO A 780 6.09 36.70 -8.02
C PRO A 780 7.27 35.79 -7.66
N ALA A 781 8.46 36.38 -7.56
CA ALA A 781 9.66 35.65 -7.19
C ALA A 781 9.62 35.22 -5.73
N ILE A 782 10.10 33.99 -5.46
CA ILE A 782 10.44 33.53 -4.12
C ILE A 782 11.96 33.37 -4.02
N SER A 783 12.54 33.79 -2.90
CA SER A 783 13.98 33.61 -2.65
C SER A 783 14.29 32.18 -2.18
N ARG A 784 15.56 31.78 -2.31
CA ARG A 784 16.05 30.51 -1.75
C ARG A 784 15.89 30.45 -0.23
N GLU A 785 16.07 31.57 0.47
CA GLU A 785 15.94 31.60 1.93
C GLU A 785 14.50 31.38 2.37
N GLU A 786 13.52 31.98 1.67
CA GLU A 786 12.10 31.74 1.93
C GLU A 786 11.71 30.28 1.73
N LEU A 787 12.13 29.65 0.61
CA LEU A 787 11.92 28.21 0.38
C LEU A 787 12.57 27.35 1.46
N SER A 788 13.80 27.70 1.88
CA SER A 788 14.49 27.00 2.96
C SER A 788 13.77 27.15 4.30
N GLY A 789 13.15 28.31 4.54
CA GLY A 789 12.28 28.58 5.68
C GLY A 789 11.04 27.68 5.67
N GLU A 790 10.33 27.58 4.54
CA GLU A 790 9.18 26.69 4.36
C GLU A 790 9.56 25.22 4.61
N PHE A 791 10.69 24.78 4.07
CA PHE A 791 11.19 23.42 4.25
C PHE A 791 11.48 23.09 5.73
N ARG A 792 12.19 23.96 6.44
CA ARG A 792 12.45 23.79 7.89
C ARG A 792 11.16 23.73 8.70
N GLN A 793 10.12 24.48 8.30
CA GLN A 793 8.83 24.43 8.95
C GLN A 793 8.12 23.09 8.73
N GLU A 794 8.15 22.54 7.51
CA GLU A 794 7.60 21.22 7.23
C GLU A 794 8.35 20.11 7.97
N GLU A 795 9.69 20.16 8.01
CA GLU A 795 10.49 19.22 8.79
C GLU A 795 10.16 19.29 10.28
N LYS A 796 10.03 20.50 10.84
CA LYS A 796 9.65 20.68 12.25
C LYS A 796 8.25 20.13 12.55
N LYS A 797 7.29 20.29 11.63
CA LYS A 797 5.94 19.71 11.77
C LYS A 797 6.00 18.19 11.78
N LEU A 798 6.75 17.60 10.85
CA LEU A 798 6.93 16.15 10.77
C LEU A 798 7.61 15.61 12.05
N GLU A 799 8.64 16.29 12.54
CA GLU A 799 9.32 15.90 13.77
C GLU A 799 8.41 16.02 15.00
N ALA A 800 7.59 17.06 15.09
CA ALA A 800 6.59 17.18 16.15
C ALA A 800 5.53 16.07 16.08
N GLU A 801 5.11 15.67 14.88
CA GLU A 801 4.18 14.55 14.69
C GLU A 801 4.82 13.22 15.13
N ARG A 802 6.09 12.99 14.80
CA ARG A 802 6.85 11.84 15.30
C ARG A 802 6.96 11.83 16.80
N LEU A 803 7.40 12.93 17.40
CA LEU A 803 7.52 13.05 18.85
C LEU A 803 6.17 12.85 19.52
N ARG A 804 5.07 13.30 18.91
CA ARG A 804 3.71 13.02 19.39
C ARG A 804 3.36 11.52 19.30
N LYS A 805 3.67 10.85 18.19
CA LYS A 805 3.47 9.40 18.01
C LYS A 805 4.33 8.60 18.98
N GLN A 806 5.60 8.97 19.15
CA GLN A 806 6.54 8.36 20.10
C GLN A 806 6.16 8.66 21.56
N ALA A 807 5.66 9.85 21.91
CA ALA A 807 5.19 10.17 23.25
C ALA A 807 3.82 9.53 23.57
N ALA A 808 3.06 9.15 22.55
CA ALA A 808 1.94 8.24 22.66
C ALA A 808 2.40 6.77 22.79
N ALA A 809 3.68 6.47 22.50
CA ALA A 809 4.27 5.15 22.61
C ALA A 809 4.86 4.92 24.02
N PHE A 810 4.51 3.78 24.61
CA PHE A 810 4.84 3.29 25.96
C PHE A 810 4.42 4.16 27.16
N ARG A 811 3.26 3.81 27.71
CA ARG A 811 2.84 4.13 29.09
C ARG A 811 2.36 2.84 29.74
N TYR A 812 2.58 2.70 31.05
CA TYR A 812 1.90 1.65 31.81
C TYR A 812 0.42 2.01 31.94
N ASP A 813 -0.44 1.12 31.46
CA ASP A 813 -1.88 1.19 31.70
C ASP A 813 -2.17 0.71 33.12
N LEU A 814 -2.58 1.64 33.98
CA LEU A 814 -2.87 1.41 35.39
C LEU A 814 -4.28 1.83 35.72
N ASN A 815 -4.95 1.01 36.53
CA ASN A 815 -6.09 1.51 37.27
C ASN A 815 -5.57 2.37 38.43
N LEU A 816 -5.57 3.69 38.25
CA LEU A 816 -5.10 4.64 39.26
C LEU A 816 -5.87 4.49 40.60
N ALA A 817 -7.12 4.03 40.59
CA ALA A 817 -7.88 3.76 41.82
C ALA A 817 -7.38 2.53 42.60
N GLN A 818 -6.62 1.65 41.95
CA GLN A 818 -6.00 0.45 42.56
C GLN A 818 -4.49 0.62 42.77
N THR A 819 -3.96 1.81 42.50
CA THR A 819 -2.53 2.09 42.58
C THR A 819 -2.22 2.92 43.83
N PHE A 820 -1.16 2.58 44.54
CA PHE A 820 -0.70 3.36 45.70
C PHE A 820 0.83 3.38 45.77
N THR A 821 1.39 4.50 46.20
CA THR A 821 2.82 4.64 46.44
C THR A 821 3.18 4.00 47.78
N ILE A 822 4.35 3.35 47.85
CA ILE A 822 4.91 2.83 49.10
C ILE A 822 5.66 3.97 49.79
N ASP A 823 5.37 4.20 51.07
CA ASP A 823 6.06 5.25 51.83
C ASP A 823 7.50 4.85 52.16
N LEU A 824 8.46 5.48 51.47
CA LEU A 824 9.88 5.25 51.67
C LEU A 824 10.52 6.21 52.70
N ARG A 825 9.78 7.17 53.24
CA ARG A 825 10.32 8.20 54.16
C ARG A 825 11.10 7.61 55.35
N PRO A 826 10.63 6.55 56.04
CA PRO A 826 11.36 5.95 57.16
C PRO A 826 12.69 5.27 56.77
N PHE A 827 12.86 4.98 55.47
CA PHE A 827 13.97 4.19 54.94
C PHE A 827 14.98 5.05 54.15
N ALA A 828 14.58 6.24 53.73
CA ALA A 828 15.43 7.18 53.02
C ALA A 828 16.67 7.52 53.85
N ASN A 829 17.83 7.61 53.20
CA ASN A 829 19.12 7.83 53.85
C ASN A 829 19.98 8.91 53.17
N SER A 830 19.52 9.52 52.08
CA SER A 830 20.29 10.52 51.33
C SER A 830 19.45 11.61 50.65
N LEU A 831 20.09 12.71 50.28
CA LEU A 831 19.55 13.81 49.46
C LEU A 831 19.76 13.57 47.96
N TYR A 832 18.98 14.27 47.12
CA TYR A 832 19.17 14.31 45.67
C TYR A 832 20.37 15.14 45.21
N TRP A 833 20.91 15.99 46.09
CA TRP A 833 22.07 16.82 45.80
C TRP A 833 23.16 16.66 46.85
N ASP A 834 24.34 17.10 46.46
CA ASP A 834 25.53 17.21 47.29
C ASP A 834 26.18 18.57 47.02
N ASN A 835 26.52 19.33 48.06
CA ASN A 835 27.12 20.65 47.91
C ASN A 835 28.65 20.60 47.78
N THR A 836 29.33 19.61 48.36
CA THR A 836 30.80 19.58 48.47
C THR A 836 31.34 18.19 48.15
N ALA A 837 32.06 18.06 47.04
CA ALA A 837 32.58 16.79 46.59
C ALA A 837 33.58 16.16 47.58
N GLY A 838 33.33 14.92 47.97
CA GLY A 838 34.29 14.06 48.68
C GLY A 838 34.54 14.44 50.13
N ASP A 839 33.64 15.19 50.76
CA ASP A 839 33.77 15.57 52.17
C ASP A 839 33.21 14.51 53.14
N GLY A 840 32.55 13.49 52.61
CA GLY A 840 31.97 12.39 53.36
C GLY A 840 30.76 12.79 54.20
N LYS A 841 30.19 13.99 53.99
CA LYS A 841 29.05 14.55 54.74
C LYS A 841 27.76 14.50 53.93
N GLY A 842 27.34 13.29 53.55
CA GLY A 842 26.02 13.04 52.94
C GLY A 842 25.88 13.50 51.48
N GLY A 843 24.66 13.44 50.93
CA GLY A 843 24.36 13.86 49.54
C GLY A 843 24.29 12.73 48.49
N TRP A 844 23.92 13.06 47.25
CA TRP A 844 23.63 12.10 46.16
C TRP A 844 24.71 11.05 45.96
N THR A 845 25.85 11.40 45.36
CA THR A 845 26.96 10.45 45.12
C THR A 845 28.31 10.93 45.66
N ASP A 846 28.31 11.97 46.51
CA ASP A 846 29.51 12.60 47.11
C ASP A 846 30.44 13.26 46.05
N GLN A 847 29.86 13.79 44.96
CA GLN A 847 30.57 14.35 43.80
C GLN A 847 30.37 15.87 43.61
N GLY A 848 29.78 16.55 44.59
CA GLY A 848 29.54 17.98 44.59
C GLY A 848 28.37 18.44 43.72
N LYS A 849 28.12 19.76 43.72
CA LYS A 849 26.90 20.38 43.21
C LYS A 849 26.62 20.04 41.75
N ASP A 850 27.63 20.11 40.89
CA ASP A 850 27.48 19.84 39.46
C ASP A 850 27.15 18.37 39.16
N ASN A 851 27.30 17.46 40.14
CA ASN A 851 26.98 16.04 40.05
C ASN A 851 25.82 15.64 40.99
N SER A 852 24.83 16.53 41.07
CA SER A 852 23.56 16.32 41.78
C SER A 852 22.40 16.03 40.83
N LEU A 853 21.36 15.36 41.32
CA LEU A 853 20.07 15.18 40.64
C LEU A 853 19.13 16.34 40.99
N ASP A 854 19.48 17.53 40.51
CA ASP A 854 18.72 18.76 40.77
C ASP A 854 17.41 18.85 39.97
N SER A 855 16.53 19.75 40.40
CA SER A 855 15.24 20.07 39.77
C SER A 855 14.23 18.92 39.75
N VAL A 856 14.35 17.96 40.67
CA VAL A 856 13.31 16.95 40.88
C VAL A 856 11.96 17.59 41.25
N PRO A 857 10.83 17.02 40.82
CA PRO A 857 9.50 17.49 41.22
C PRO A 857 9.33 17.54 42.74
N TRP A 858 8.55 18.51 43.22
CA TRP A 858 8.26 18.68 44.65
C TRP A 858 7.04 17.87 45.11
N ASP A 859 6.11 17.58 44.19
CA ASP A 859 4.89 16.84 44.45
C ASP A 859 4.94 15.46 43.78
N PRO A 860 4.09 14.51 44.20
CA PRO A 860 3.92 13.25 43.47
C PRO A 860 3.56 13.50 42.00
N GLU A 861 4.25 12.83 41.10
CA GLU A 861 4.09 13.00 39.64
C GLU A 861 3.72 11.67 38.97
N VAL A 862 2.95 11.73 37.87
CA VAL A 862 2.62 10.53 37.09
C VAL A 862 3.62 10.37 35.94
N LEU A 863 4.56 9.46 36.11
CA LEU A 863 5.65 9.20 35.17
C LEU A 863 5.42 7.88 34.43
N LEU A 864 5.42 7.92 33.09
CA LEU A 864 5.08 6.77 32.23
C LEU A 864 3.76 6.08 32.62
N GLY A 865 2.78 6.85 33.10
CA GLY A 865 1.48 6.33 33.57
C GLY A 865 1.45 5.89 35.03
N VAL A 866 2.58 5.90 35.75
CA VAL A 866 2.71 5.43 37.13
C VAL A 866 2.99 6.58 38.10
N PRO A 867 2.22 6.73 39.19
CA PRO A 867 2.52 7.71 40.24
C PRO A 867 3.88 7.43 40.89
N CYS A 868 4.69 8.47 41.07
CA CYS A 868 5.96 8.46 41.79
C CYS A 868 5.89 9.49 42.93
N ASP A 869 6.04 9.05 44.19
CA ASP A 869 6.12 9.94 45.35
C ASP A 869 7.57 10.41 45.53
N PHE A 870 7.88 11.61 45.03
CA PHE A 870 9.17 12.26 45.27
C PHE A 870 9.23 12.78 46.71
N ILE A 871 10.11 12.19 47.54
CA ILE A 871 10.26 12.64 48.93
C ILE A 871 10.98 13.99 48.96
N ARG A 872 10.25 15.00 49.42
CA ARG A 872 10.79 16.31 49.76
C ARG A 872 11.74 16.23 50.96
N PHE A 873 12.96 16.70 50.77
CA PHE A 873 14.00 16.71 51.79
C PHE A 873 13.60 17.47 53.06
N ASP A 874 12.95 18.63 52.91
CA ASP A 874 12.52 19.52 53.99
C ASP A 874 11.37 18.93 54.82
N MET A 875 10.73 17.87 54.31
CA MET A 875 9.65 17.15 54.97
C MET A 875 10.10 15.81 55.58
N ASN A 876 11.38 15.44 55.45
CA ASN A 876 11.89 14.16 55.93
C ASN A 876 13.33 14.24 56.47
N GLY A 877 13.64 15.33 57.18
CA GLY A 877 14.93 15.49 57.88
C GLY A 877 16.15 15.37 56.96
N ASP A 878 16.09 16.06 55.82
CA ASP A 878 17.12 16.08 54.78
C ASP A 878 17.40 14.71 54.14
N LYS A 879 16.36 13.89 53.96
CA LYS A 879 16.47 12.57 53.30
C LYS A 879 15.34 12.37 52.29
N SER A 880 15.73 12.18 51.04
CA SER A 880 14.83 12.09 49.89
C SER A 880 14.87 10.75 49.14
N CYS A 881 15.95 9.98 49.25
CA CYS A 881 16.09 8.71 48.53
C CYS A 881 16.86 7.67 49.35
N ILE A 882 16.82 6.42 48.89
CA ILE A 882 17.59 5.31 49.45
C ILE A 882 18.81 5.08 48.56
N ILE A 883 20.00 5.14 49.15
CA ILE A 883 21.26 4.78 48.49
C ILE A 883 21.87 3.58 49.21
N LEU A 884 22.20 2.54 48.46
CA LEU A 884 22.78 1.30 48.97
C LEU A 884 24.31 1.34 48.94
N HIS A 885 24.93 0.49 49.75
CA HIS A 885 26.39 0.32 49.81
C HIS A 885 27.01 0.05 48.44
N SER A 886 28.15 0.67 48.15
CA SER A 886 29.04 0.35 47.04
C SER A 886 30.50 0.55 47.46
N LYS A 887 31.43 0.01 46.68
CA LYS A 887 32.87 0.25 46.85
C LYS A 887 33.33 1.61 46.31
N SER A 888 32.49 2.28 45.51
CA SER A 888 32.82 3.55 44.83
C SER A 888 32.54 4.79 45.69
N VAL A 889 31.64 4.69 46.67
CA VAL A 889 31.25 5.80 47.54
C VAL A 889 31.80 5.57 48.95
N LYS A 890 32.54 6.55 49.50
CA LYS A 890 33.18 6.44 50.82
C LYS A 890 32.23 6.66 51.99
N ILE A 891 31.09 7.32 51.74
CA ILE A 891 30.03 7.51 52.75
C ILE A 891 29.48 6.13 53.15
N PRO A 892 29.43 5.80 54.46
CA PRO A 892 28.80 4.57 54.92
C PRO A 892 27.32 4.52 54.51
N ARG A 893 26.98 3.54 53.65
CA ARG A 893 25.60 3.25 53.21
C ARG A 893 25.21 1.83 53.63
N PRO A 894 23.91 1.55 53.86
CA PRO A 894 23.46 0.22 54.23
C PRO A 894 23.68 -0.79 53.09
N SER A 895 24.18 -1.98 53.43
CA SER A 895 24.25 -3.11 52.50
C SER A 895 22.88 -3.74 52.22
N ALA A 896 21.91 -3.51 53.11
CA ALA A 896 20.52 -3.90 52.96
C ALA A 896 19.59 -2.92 53.66
N VAL A 897 18.43 -2.68 53.07
CA VAL A 897 17.28 -2.03 53.73
C VAL A 897 16.16 -3.06 53.75
N ASN A 898 15.77 -3.52 54.94
CA ASN A 898 14.86 -4.64 55.10
C ASN A 898 13.46 -4.18 55.50
N ASP A 899 12.49 -5.05 55.26
CA ASP A 899 11.14 -4.95 55.78
C ASP A 899 10.38 -3.68 55.39
N ILE A 900 10.59 -3.16 54.16
CA ILE A 900 9.77 -2.07 53.62
C ILE A 900 8.34 -2.60 53.42
N PRO A 901 7.33 -2.08 54.15
CA PRO A 901 6.01 -2.69 54.20
C PRO A 901 5.24 -2.50 52.88
N VAL A 902 4.65 -3.60 52.38
CA VAL A 902 3.67 -3.59 51.29
C VAL A 902 2.30 -3.94 51.84
N ASN A 903 2.22 -5.03 52.62
CA ASN A 903 1.02 -5.56 53.28
C ASN A 903 -0.22 -5.56 52.38
N ALA A 904 -0.05 -6.03 51.15
CA ALA A 904 -1.11 -6.06 50.15
C ALA A 904 -0.89 -7.19 49.12
N LYS A 905 -2.01 -7.70 48.60
CA LYS A 905 -2.02 -8.50 47.38
C LYS A 905 -1.83 -7.56 46.21
N VAL A 906 -0.72 -7.71 45.48
CA VAL A 906 -0.33 -6.79 44.41
C VAL A 906 -0.13 -7.54 43.11
N SER A 907 -0.61 -6.99 42.00
CA SER A 907 -0.39 -7.52 40.65
C SER A 907 0.99 -7.14 40.12
N ARG A 908 1.41 -5.91 40.39
CA ARG A 908 2.65 -5.31 39.86
C ARG A 908 3.32 -4.41 40.89
N LEU A 909 4.65 -4.39 40.85
CA LEU A 909 5.49 -3.43 41.57
C LEU A 909 6.29 -2.61 40.56
N PHE A 910 6.33 -1.31 40.77
CA PHE A 910 6.97 -0.34 39.91
C PHE A 910 8.09 0.34 40.68
N PHE A 911 9.33 0.20 40.20
CA PHE A 911 10.53 0.69 40.86
C PHE A 911 11.06 1.92 40.11
N PHE A 912 11.00 3.07 40.76
CA PHE A 912 11.66 4.29 40.31
C PHE A 912 13.07 4.31 40.86
N HIS A 913 14.05 4.06 40.00
CA HIS A 913 15.42 3.85 40.42
C HIS A 913 16.44 4.30 39.39
N THR A 914 17.68 4.43 39.81
CA THR A 914 18.79 4.74 38.93
C THR A 914 20.09 4.19 39.49
N ALA A 915 21.16 4.23 38.70
CA ALA A 915 22.46 3.74 39.12
C ALA A 915 23.60 4.69 38.74
N ALA A 916 24.68 4.65 39.50
CA ALA A 916 25.93 5.32 39.18
C ALA A 916 27.09 4.29 39.13
N TRP A 917 28.15 4.62 38.39
CA TRP A 917 29.30 3.73 38.14
C TRP A 917 28.92 2.37 37.56
N VAL A 918 28.10 2.37 36.50
CA VAL A 918 27.63 1.14 35.82
C VAL A 918 27.95 1.13 34.33
N GLY A 919 28.28 -0.06 33.82
CA GLY A 919 28.26 -0.42 32.39
C GLY A 919 27.21 -1.52 32.11
N ASN A 920 27.02 -1.91 30.84
CA ASN A 920 26.06 -2.96 30.49
C ASN A 920 26.35 -4.29 31.22
N ASP A 921 25.29 -5.01 31.56
CA ASP A 921 25.29 -6.29 32.29
C ASP A 921 25.89 -6.26 33.70
N THR A 922 26.12 -5.07 34.27
CA THR A 922 26.61 -4.92 35.65
C THR A 922 25.48 -5.15 36.67
N PRO A 923 25.61 -6.09 37.63
CA PRO A 923 24.65 -6.23 38.73
C PRO A 923 24.69 -5.00 39.64
N VAL A 924 23.52 -4.46 39.99
CA VAL A 924 23.40 -3.20 40.76
C VAL A 924 22.82 -3.44 42.16
N MET A 925 21.65 -4.08 42.22
CA MET A 925 20.96 -4.40 43.47
C MET A 925 20.00 -5.57 43.26
N THR A 926 19.37 -6.05 44.34
CA THR A 926 18.29 -7.04 44.28
C THR A 926 17.11 -6.56 45.13
N TYR A 927 15.90 -6.59 44.58
CA TYR A 927 14.68 -6.48 45.38
C TYR A 927 14.25 -7.88 45.81
N ARG A 928 14.18 -8.13 47.11
CA ARG A 928 13.67 -9.40 47.67
C ARG A 928 12.25 -9.20 48.15
N ILE A 929 11.31 -9.84 47.48
CA ILE A 929 9.89 -9.82 47.82
C ILE A 929 9.61 -10.88 48.87
N ARG A 930 9.01 -10.51 50.00
CA ARG A 930 8.61 -11.43 51.08
C ARG A 930 7.10 -11.57 51.09
N TYR A 931 6.60 -12.79 50.92
CA TYR A 931 5.18 -13.08 51.01
C TYR A 931 4.76 -13.42 52.44
N ALA A 932 3.47 -13.28 52.73
CA ALA A 932 2.90 -13.61 54.03
C ALA A 932 3.09 -15.08 54.44
N SER A 933 3.23 -16.01 53.47
CA SER A 933 3.53 -17.43 53.74
C SER A 933 4.96 -17.69 54.24
N GLY A 934 5.85 -16.70 54.16
CA GLY A 934 7.28 -16.86 54.39
C GLY A 934 8.09 -17.19 53.13
N ARG A 935 7.43 -17.39 51.97
CA ARG A 935 8.11 -17.51 50.67
C ARG A 935 8.78 -16.20 50.26
N THR A 936 9.89 -16.29 49.54
CA THR A 936 10.61 -15.12 49.01
C THR A 936 10.90 -15.25 47.52
N VAL A 937 10.91 -14.11 46.80
CA VAL A 937 11.32 -14.01 45.39
C VAL A 937 12.36 -12.91 45.24
N ASP A 938 13.49 -13.23 44.61
CA ASP A 938 14.57 -12.27 44.35
C ASP A 938 14.49 -11.73 42.91
N ILE A 939 14.53 -10.41 42.79
CA ILE A 939 14.48 -9.68 41.53
C ILE A 939 15.85 -9.02 41.30
N PRO A 940 16.73 -9.62 40.48
CA PRO A 940 18.05 -9.04 40.21
C PRO A 940 17.93 -7.80 39.30
N VAL A 941 18.50 -6.70 39.76
CA VAL A 941 18.57 -5.42 39.03
C VAL A 941 19.94 -5.29 38.39
N VAL A 942 19.97 -5.25 37.05
CA VAL A 942 21.18 -5.32 36.22
C VAL A 942 21.17 -4.18 35.20
N ALA A 943 22.28 -3.45 35.16
CA ALA A 943 22.47 -2.33 34.25
C ALA A 943 22.38 -2.78 32.79
N GLY A 944 21.68 -2.01 31.95
CA GLY A 944 21.44 -2.35 30.54
C GLY A 944 20.28 -3.32 30.30
N ARG A 945 19.69 -3.91 31.36
CA ARG A 945 18.51 -4.78 31.28
C ARG A 945 17.26 -4.13 31.87
N ASN A 946 17.34 -3.70 33.13
CA ASN A 946 16.18 -3.14 33.86
C ASN A 946 16.50 -1.83 34.60
N ILE A 947 17.76 -1.43 34.67
CA ILE A 947 18.20 -0.12 35.18
C ILE A 947 19.31 0.44 34.29
N GLY A 948 19.51 1.75 34.29
CA GLY A 948 20.60 2.40 33.56
C GLY A 948 21.38 3.38 34.42
N ASN A 949 22.44 3.96 33.84
CA ASN A 949 23.18 5.04 34.45
C ASN A 949 22.29 6.29 34.55
N TRP A 950 22.40 7.03 35.66
CA TRP A 950 21.66 8.26 35.90
C TRP A 950 21.99 9.38 34.89
N TRP A 951 23.17 9.32 34.25
CA TRP A 951 23.45 10.08 33.04
C TRP A 951 22.80 9.41 31.83
N ILE A 952 21.64 9.95 31.42
CA ILE A 952 20.74 9.31 30.43
C ILE A 952 21.39 9.20 29.04
N SER A 953 22.42 10.00 28.73
CA SER A 953 23.19 9.89 27.49
C SER A 953 23.85 8.50 27.29
N TYR A 954 24.07 7.75 28.37
CA TYR A 954 24.63 6.40 28.32
C TYR A 954 23.57 5.28 28.26
N ALA A 955 22.28 5.61 28.20
CA ALA A 955 21.22 4.61 28.14
C ALA A 955 21.27 3.82 26.82
N PRO A 956 21.35 2.46 26.85
CA PRO A 956 21.24 1.65 25.65
C PRO A 956 19.83 1.75 25.06
N PRO A 957 19.64 1.50 23.75
CA PRO A 957 18.32 1.59 23.09
C PRO A 957 17.21 0.83 23.82
N SER A 958 17.51 -0.36 24.36
CA SER A 958 16.57 -1.20 25.11
C SER A 958 15.94 -0.53 26.33
N LEU A 959 16.61 0.47 26.93
CA LEU A 959 16.16 1.14 28.16
C LEU A 959 15.60 2.55 27.91
N ARG A 960 15.67 3.09 26.69
CA ARG A 960 15.24 4.48 26.40
C ARG A 960 13.76 4.70 26.69
N LYS A 961 12.90 3.73 26.36
CA LYS A 961 11.46 3.78 26.66
C LYS A 961 11.13 3.68 28.15
N HIS A 962 12.09 3.27 28.98
CA HIS A 962 11.94 3.12 30.44
C HIS A 962 12.49 4.31 31.22
N ILE A 963 12.96 5.37 30.56
CA ILE A 963 13.37 6.62 31.22
C ILE A 963 12.11 7.30 31.77
N ALA A 964 11.96 7.31 33.08
CA ALA A 964 10.75 7.80 33.73
C ALA A 964 10.75 9.32 33.85
N TRP A 965 11.91 9.90 34.12
CA TRP A 965 12.10 11.34 34.27
C TRP A 965 13.56 11.73 34.07
N LYS A 966 13.81 12.94 33.56
CA LYS A 966 15.14 13.56 33.51
C LYS A 966 15.05 15.08 33.63
N ASN A 967 16.11 15.71 34.13
CA ASN A 967 16.26 17.15 34.12
C ASN A 967 16.87 17.66 32.80
N MET A 968 17.00 18.99 32.67
CA MET A 968 17.53 19.65 31.46
C MET A 968 18.99 19.28 31.14
N ASP A 969 19.76 18.85 32.14
CA ASP A 969 21.16 18.43 31.98
C ASP A 969 21.30 16.95 31.55
N GLY A 970 20.18 16.26 31.30
CA GLY A 970 20.18 14.86 30.88
C GLY A 970 20.45 13.87 32.01
N LYS A 971 20.27 14.26 33.28
CA LYS A 971 20.34 13.38 34.45
C LYS A 971 18.95 12.91 34.83
N GLY A 972 18.78 11.63 35.16
CA GLY A 972 17.44 11.08 35.35
C GLY A 972 17.34 9.70 35.97
N ILE A 973 16.13 9.17 35.94
CA ILE A 973 15.72 7.93 36.59
C ILE A 973 14.94 7.03 35.61
N TYR A 974 14.95 5.74 35.89
CA TYR A 974 14.26 4.71 35.12
C TYR A 974 13.08 4.13 35.90
N LEU A 975 12.11 3.59 35.19
CA LEU A 975 10.97 2.86 35.76
C LEU A 975 10.97 1.41 35.29
N TYR A 976 11.21 0.52 36.24
CA TYR A 976 11.12 -0.92 36.03
C TYR A 976 9.83 -1.47 36.63
N CYS A 977 9.07 -2.24 35.84
CA CYS A 977 7.89 -2.96 36.30
C CYS A 977 8.22 -4.43 36.51
N TRP A 978 7.89 -4.94 37.69
CA TRP A 978 7.89 -6.36 37.99
C TRP A 978 6.44 -6.86 38.12
N GLU A 979 6.12 -7.89 37.34
CA GLU A 979 4.84 -8.60 37.47
C GLU A 979 4.96 -9.66 38.57
N ASN A 980 4.03 -9.61 39.53
CA ASN A 980 4.01 -10.58 40.61
C ASN A 980 3.56 -11.95 40.06
N PRO A 981 4.39 -13.01 40.13
CA PRO A 981 4.03 -14.33 39.62
C PRO A 981 2.85 -14.95 40.37
N ASP A 982 2.59 -14.51 41.61
CA ASP A 982 1.53 -15.03 42.48
C ASP A 982 0.76 -13.87 43.13
N PRO A 983 -0.04 -13.11 42.35
CA PRO A 983 -0.65 -11.86 42.79
C PRO A 983 -1.80 -12.06 43.79
N SER A 984 -2.31 -13.27 43.90
CA SER A 984 -3.32 -13.67 44.90
C SER A 984 -2.74 -13.88 46.30
N GLU A 985 -1.42 -14.00 46.41
CA GLU A 985 -0.70 -14.08 47.67
C GLU A 985 -0.30 -12.67 48.14
N GLU A 986 -0.43 -12.41 49.44
CA GLU A 986 -0.08 -11.12 50.01
C GLU A 986 1.44 -10.93 50.04
N VAL A 987 1.91 -9.83 49.46
CA VAL A 987 3.29 -9.36 49.65
C VAL A 987 3.33 -8.60 50.96
N ARG A 988 4.12 -9.10 51.90
CA ARG A 988 4.29 -8.51 53.23
C ARG A 988 5.28 -7.35 53.17
N SER A 989 6.47 -7.57 52.64
CA SER A 989 7.52 -6.57 52.59
C SER A 989 8.50 -6.77 51.42
N ILE A 990 9.30 -5.73 51.17
CA ILE A 990 10.39 -5.72 50.20
C ILE A 990 11.70 -5.42 50.94
N ASP A 991 12.74 -6.21 50.67
CA ASP A 991 14.11 -5.85 51.04
C ASP A 991 14.88 -5.35 49.81
N LEU A 992 15.75 -4.37 50.01
CA LEU A 992 16.67 -3.83 49.01
C LEU A 992 18.07 -4.27 49.37
N LEU A 993 18.70 -5.08 48.52
CA LEU A 993 20.02 -5.68 48.78
C LEU A 993 21.06 -5.11 47.80
N SER A 994 22.18 -4.59 48.31
CA SER A 994 23.30 -4.13 47.48
C SER A 994 23.96 -5.31 46.74
N ALA A 995 24.42 -5.08 45.51
CA ALA A 995 25.30 -6.01 44.80
C ALA A 995 26.73 -6.09 45.39
N ASN A 996 27.07 -5.20 46.34
CA ASN A 996 28.36 -5.14 47.04
C ASN A 996 29.58 -5.06 46.09
N ASN A 997 29.44 -4.28 45.02
CA ASN A 997 30.47 -4.03 44.01
C ASN A 997 30.65 -2.51 43.81
N GLU A 998 31.25 -2.09 42.70
CA GLU A 998 31.53 -0.69 42.37
C GLU A 998 30.27 0.11 42.03
N SER A 999 29.17 -0.54 41.65
CA SER A 999 27.93 0.14 41.25
C SER A 999 27.14 0.66 42.45
N VAL A 1000 26.54 1.84 42.29
CA VAL A 1000 25.66 2.44 43.30
C VAL A 1000 24.22 2.23 42.87
N GLY A 1001 23.45 1.49 43.67
CA GLY A 1001 22.00 1.37 43.51
C GLY A 1001 21.27 2.48 44.27
N ILE A 1002 20.39 3.19 43.56
CA ILE A 1002 19.64 4.33 44.09
C ILE A 1002 18.14 4.13 43.84
N VAL A 1003 17.32 4.20 44.89
CA VAL A 1003 15.86 4.05 44.82
C VAL A 1003 15.18 5.36 45.23
N ILE A 1004 14.32 5.85 44.34
CA ILE A 1004 13.59 7.11 44.47
C ILE A 1004 12.18 6.85 45.00
N GLY A 1005 11.49 5.86 44.43
CA GLY A 1005 10.10 5.55 44.75
C GLY A 1005 9.75 4.12 44.40
N ILE A 1006 8.76 3.57 45.09
CA ILE A 1006 8.16 2.29 44.73
C ILE A 1006 6.64 2.47 44.72
N THR A 1007 5.99 1.98 43.68
CA THR A 1007 4.54 2.04 43.53
C THR A 1007 3.99 0.65 43.32
N ALA A 1008 2.87 0.35 43.97
CA ALA A 1008 2.21 -0.94 43.89
C ALA A 1008 0.84 -0.80 43.24
N GLU A 1009 0.48 -1.77 42.41
CA GLU A 1009 -0.88 -1.95 41.93
C GLU A 1009 -1.52 -3.13 42.65
N ARG A 1010 -2.70 -2.92 43.26
CA ARG A 1010 -3.44 -3.98 43.94
C ARG A 1010 -3.89 -5.05 42.95
N PHE A 1011 -3.79 -6.30 43.38
CA PHE A 1011 -4.38 -7.40 42.65
C PHE A 1011 -5.90 -7.39 42.81
N VAL A 1012 -6.61 -7.30 41.68
CA VAL A 1012 -8.06 -7.49 41.59
C VAL A 1012 -8.32 -8.79 40.80
N PRO A 1013 -8.96 -9.81 41.40
CA PRO A 1013 -9.27 -11.05 40.69
C PRO A 1013 -10.13 -10.79 39.44
N GLY A 1014 -9.69 -11.29 38.28
CA GLY A 1014 -10.50 -11.36 37.05
C GLY A 1014 -10.26 -10.28 35.99
N SER A 1015 -9.38 -9.30 36.17
CA SER A 1015 -9.30 -8.12 35.28
C SER A 1015 -8.34 -8.22 34.08
N ARG A 1016 -7.23 -8.94 34.20
CA ARG A 1016 -6.20 -9.09 33.14
C ARG A 1016 -5.73 -10.54 33.04
N ILE A 1017 -5.92 -11.15 31.86
CA ILE A 1017 -5.51 -12.52 31.53
C ILE A 1017 -4.34 -12.44 30.54
N PRO A 1018 -3.08 -12.58 30.99
CA PRO A 1018 -1.93 -12.58 30.09
C PRO A 1018 -1.90 -13.87 29.26
N VAL A 1019 -1.50 -13.76 28.00
CA VAL A 1019 -1.33 -14.92 27.12
C VAL A 1019 0.10 -15.42 27.19
N ALA A 1020 0.28 -16.59 27.79
CA ALA A 1020 1.54 -17.32 27.70
C ALA A 1020 1.67 -17.95 26.30
N ILE A 1021 2.64 -17.49 25.50
CA ILE A 1021 2.90 -18.04 24.16
C ILE A 1021 3.44 -19.47 24.29
N GLY A 1022 2.78 -20.40 23.61
CA GLY A 1022 3.14 -21.82 23.56
C GLY A 1022 4.02 -22.13 22.35
N ARG A 1023 3.40 -22.22 21.17
CA ARG A 1023 4.08 -22.49 19.88
C ARG A 1023 3.71 -21.42 18.87
N THR A 1024 4.60 -21.19 17.91
CA THR A 1024 4.33 -20.33 16.75
C THR A 1024 4.44 -21.16 15.48
N GLY A 1025 3.55 -20.92 14.53
CA GLY A 1025 3.52 -21.63 13.25
C GLY A 1025 3.30 -20.67 12.10
N GLY A 1026 4.25 -20.59 11.18
CA GLY A 1026 4.12 -19.77 9.97
C GLY A 1026 3.62 -20.58 8.79
N TRP A 1027 2.88 -19.95 7.88
CA TRP A 1027 2.56 -20.51 6.56
C TRP A 1027 2.85 -19.50 5.47
N GLY A 1028 2.95 -19.99 4.23
CA GLY A 1028 3.17 -19.14 3.06
C GLY A 1028 4.49 -18.39 3.08
N GLY A 1029 5.55 -18.94 3.70
CA GLY A 1029 6.88 -18.32 3.73
C GLY A 1029 7.15 -17.38 4.91
N ALA A 1030 6.14 -17.08 5.74
CA ALA A 1030 6.33 -16.36 7.00
C ALA A 1030 7.05 -17.26 8.02
N LYS A 1031 8.09 -16.74 8.70
CA LYS A 1031 8.97 -17.52 9.58
C LYS A 1031 8.95 -16.90 10.99
N PRO A 1032 8.09 -17.38 11.89
CA PRO A 1032 8.02 -16.83 13.24
C PRO A 1032 9.16 -17.35 14.13
N ARG A 1033 9.67 -16.47 14.99
CA ARG A 1033 10.66 -16.76 16.02
C ARG A 1033 10.25 -16.07 17.32
N LEU A 1034 10.30 -16.80 18.43
CA LEU A 1034 9.94 -16.29 19.75
C LEU A 1034 11.22 -15.96 20.54
N GLU A 1035 11.38 -14.70 20.95
CA GLU A 1035 12.49 -14.25 21.79
C GLU A 1035 11.98 -13.27 22.86
N ASN A 1036 12.33 -13.51 24.13
CA ASN A 1036 11.96 -12.64 25.26
C ASN A 1036 10.47 -12.25 25.30
N GLY A 1037 9.57 -13.18 24.97
CA GLY A 1037 8.11 -12.93 24.93
C GLY A 1037 7.60 -12.17 23.70
N THR A 1038 8.46 -11.87 22.74
CA THR A 1038 8.12 -11.22 21.46
C THR A 1038 8.17 -12.23 20.32
N VAL A 1039 7.13 -12.25 19.48
CA VAL A 1039 7.08 -13.03 18.24
C VAL A 1039 7.58 -12.14 17.11
N TYR A 1040 8.76 -12.43 16.60
CA TYR A 1040 9.32 -11.85 15.39
C TYR A 1040 8.87 -12.69 14.20
N VAL A 1041 8.34 -12.06 13.15
CA VAL A 1041 7.98 -12.74 11.91
C VAL A 1041 8.97 -12.30 10.83
N ASP A 1042 9.93 -13.15 10.54
CA ASP A 1042 10.91 -12.93 9.47
C ASP A 1042 10.33 -13.37 8.12
N ILE A 1043 10.70 -12.69 7.03
CA ILE A 1043 10.25 -13.00 5.67
C ILE A 1043 11.40 -13.12 4.68
N GLY A 1044 11.15 -13.81 3.56
CA GLY A 1044 12.04 -13.88 2.41
C GLY A 1044 11.27 -13.68 1.10
N SER A 1045 11.92 -13.87 -0.04
CA SER A 1045 11.25 -13.79 -1.35
C SER A 1045 10.27 -14.95 -1.62
N ASP A 1046 10.23 -15.94 -0.72
CA ASP A 1046 9.30 -17.05 -0.71
C ASP A 1046 7.96 -16.72 -0.03
N LEU A 1047 7.79 -15.49 0.47
CA LEU A 1047 6.53 -15.05 1.06
C LEU A 1047 5.41 -15.03 0.00
N LYS A 1048 4.34 -15.77 0.28
CA LYS A 1048 3.15 -15.89 -0.57
C LYS A 1048 2.11 -14.85 -0.18
N ASN A 1049 1.21 -14.56 -1.12
CA ASN A 1049 0.01 -13.78 -0.79
C ASN A 1049 -0.79 -14.49 0.31
N TRP A 1050 -1.35 -13.71 1.24
CA TRP A 1050 -2.14 -14.20 2.36
C TRP A 1050 -1.39 -15.17 3.30
N ALA A 1051 -0.05 -15.08 3.32
CA ALA A 1051 0.80 -15.72 4.32
C ALA A 1051 0.46 -15.21 5.73
N GLY A 1052 0.99 -15.87 6.75
CA GLY A 1052 0.76 -15.43 8.12
C GLY A 1052 1.33 -16.35 9.17
N VAL A 1053 0.99 -16.05 10.43
CA VAL A 1053 1.44 -16.77 11.61
C VAL A 1053 0.26 -17.07 12.54
N GLY A 1054 0.25 -18.29 13.06
CA GLY A 1054 -0.53 -18.69 14.22
C GLY A 1054 0.33 -18.60 15.48
N ILE A 1055 -0.17 -17.89 16.48
CA ILE A 1055 0.41 -17.85 17.83
C ILE A 1055 -0.49 -18.70 18.72
N GLU A 1056 -0.05 -19.92 19.04
CA GLU A 1056 -0.75 -20.84 19.92
C GLU A 1056 -0.47 -20.52 21.39
N PHE A 1057 -1.51 -20.57 22.20
CA PHE A 1057 -1.40 -20.33 23.64
C PHE A 1057 -0.91 -21.59 24.34
N ARG A 1058 -0.12 -21.43 25.41
CA ARG A 1058 0.30 -22.55 26.25
C ARG A 1058 -0.88 -23.19 26.96
N THR A 1059 -1.87 -22.37 27.35
CA THR A 1059 -3.10 -22.79 28.00
C THR A 1059 -4.28 -22.21 27.22
N ALA A 1060 -5.28 -23.04 26.91
CA ALA A 1060 -6.52 -22.59 26.30
C ALA A 1060 -7.31 -21.72 27.28
N ILE A 1061 -7.94 -20.65 26.79
CA ILE A 1061 -8.75 -19.76 27.64
C ILE A 1061 -10.22 -19.97 27.31
N PRO A 1062 -11.09 -20.30 28.28
CA PRO A 1062 -12.53 -20.43 28.04
C PRO A 1062 -13.12 -19.14 27.49
N VAL A 1063 -13.90 -19.21 26.41
CA VAL A 1063 -14.50 -18.01 25.78
C VAL A 1063 -15.48 -17.32 26.73
N ALA A 1064 -16.10 -18.05 27.65
CA ALA A 1064 -16.94 -17.49 28.70
C ALA A 1064 -16.19 -16.48 29.58
N GLU A 1065 -14.88 -16.66 29.79
CA GLU A 1065 -14.03 -15.72 30.55
C GLU A 1065 -13.61 -14.49 29.72
N LEU A 1066 -13.83 -14.52 28.41
CA LEU A 1066 -13.39 -13.48 27.47
C LEU A 1066 -14.54 -12.62 26.93
N LYS A 1067 -15.79 -12.99 27.20
CA LYS A 1067 -17.00 -12.44 26.54
C LYS A 1067 -17.06 -10.90 26.52
N ASP A 1068 -16.63 -10.28 27.63
CA ASP A 1068 -16.68 -8.82 27.83
C ASP A 1068 -15.29 -8.17 27.85
N LYS A 1069 -14.26 -8.89 27.37
CA LYS A 1069 -12.87 -8.43 27.38
C LYS A 1069 -12.44 -7.85 26.03
N MET A 1070 -11.38 -7.05 26.11
CA MET A 1070 -10.59 -6.54 25.00
C MET A 1070 -9.32 -7.40 24.87
N LEU A 1071 -9.04 -7.88 23.67
CA LEU A 1071 -7.72 -8.36 23.28
C LEU A 1071 -6.81 -7.14 23.10
N LYS A 1072 -5.74 -7.05 23.89
CA LYS A 1072 -4.68 -6.06 23.74
C LYS A 1072 -3.37 -6.73 23.36
N PHE A 1073 -2.60 -6.07 22.50
CA PHE A 1073 -1.23 -6.46 22.15
C PHE A 1073 -0.47 -5.27 21.58
N GLU A 1074 0.85 -5.38 21.52
CA GLU A 1074 1.72 -4.41 20.86
C GLU A 1074 2.26 -4.99 19.55
N MET A 1075 2.35 -4.17 18.50
CA MET A 1075 2.90 -4.58 17.20
C MET A 1075 3.80 -3.51 16.59
N ASN A 1076 4.83 -3.93 15.86
CA ASN A 1076 5.68 -3.09 15.03
C ASN A 1076 5.96 -3.79 13.67
N GLY A 1077 6.38 -3.02 12.69
CA GLY A 1077 7.11 -3.43 11.52
C GLY A 1077 8.32 -4.32 11.80
N GLY A 1078 8.50 -5.36 10.98
CA GLY A 1078 9.69 -6.19 11.00
C GLY A 1078 10.64 -5.82 9.86
N LYS A 1079 11.56 -6.74 9.53
CA LYS A 1079 12.50 -6.51 8.42
C LYS A 1079 11.90 -6.92 7.09
N ASP A 1080 12.20 -6.15 6.03
CA ASP A 1080 12.01 -6.64 4.67
C ASP A 1080 12.96 -7.78 4.35
N ALA A 1081 12.71 -8.41 3.21
CA ALA A 1081 13.55 -9.48 2.74
C ALA A 1081 15.01 -9.04 2.57
N PHE A 1082 15.38 -7.75 2.50
CA PHE A 1082 16.76 -7.25 2.39
C PHE A 1082 17.39 -6.85 3.75
N GLY A 1083 16.66 -7.02 4.84
CA GLY A 1083 17.12 -6.69 6.19
C GLY A 1083 16.84 -5.25 6.64
N ASN A 1084 16.16 -4.43 5.82
CA ASN A 1084 15.77 -3.08 6.19
C ASN A 1084 14.54 -3.12 7.10
N SER A 1085 14.51 -2.33 8.16
CA SER A 1085 13.31 -2.17 8.98
C SER A 1085 12.19 -1.51 8.18
N ARG A 1086 11.00 -2.09 8.23
CA ARG A 1086 9.82 -1.66 7.48
C ARG A 1086 8.57 -1.81 8.31
N GLY A 1087 7.63 -0.90 8.08
CA GLY A 1087 6.27 -0.94 8.58
C GLY A 1087 5.28 -0.85 7.41
N GLY A 1088 4.03 -0.53 7.71
CA GLY A 1088 3.05 -0.23 6.68
C GLY A 1088 2.32 -1.46 6.11
N GLN A 1089 2.73 -2.67 6.50
CA GLN A 1089 2.11 -3.90 6.02
C GLN A 1089 0.65 -3.99 6.44
N ALA A 1090 -0.21 -4.36 5.49
CA ALA A 1090 -1.62 -4.61 5.77
C ALA A 1090 -1.78 -5.98 6.40
N LEU A 1091 -2.20 -6.01 7.66
CA LEU A 1091 -2.41 -7.23 8.43
C LEU A 1091 -3.88 -7.35 8.83
N GLN A 1092 -4.34 -8.58 8.98
CA GLN A 1092 -5.64 -8.89 9.56
C GLN A 1092 -5.51 -9.92 10.67
N LEU A 1093 -6.32 -9.76 11.71
CA LEU A 1093 -6.57 -10.78 12.70
C LEU A 1093 -7.74 -11.65 12.21
N VAL A 1094 -7.53 -12.96 12.12
CA VAL A 1094 -8.54 -13.91 11.64
C VAL A 1094 -9.20 -14.61 12.82
N GLY A 1095 -10.52 -14.44 12.94
CA GLY A 1095 -11.38 -15.04 13.96
C GLY A 1095 -12.32 -16.11 13.42
N ASP A 1096 -13.34 -16.48 14.19
CA ASP A 1096 -14.38 -17.42 13.76
C ASP A 1096 -15.40 -16.73 12.86
N GLY A 1097 -15.24 -16.87 11.55
CA GLY A 1097 -16.09 -16.20 10.56
C GLY A 1097 -15.86 -14.69 10.44
N THR A 1098 -14.90 -14.12 11.16
CA THR A 1098 -14.55 -12.68 11.13
C THR A 1098 -13.12 -12.43 10.68
N ARG A 1099 -12.91 -11.26 10.08
CA ARG A 1099 -11.59 -10.74 9.69
C ARG A 1099 -11.52 -9.28 10.12
N ILE A 1100 -10.52 -8.94 10.92
CA ILE A 1100 -10.34 -7.60 11.46
C ILE A 1100 -9.07 -7.03 10.85
N ILE A 1101 -9.22 -6.09 9.91
CA ILE A 1101 -8.09 -5.36 9.35
C ILE A 1101 -7.49 -4.51 10.46
N LEU A 1102 -6.19 -4.70 10.70
CA LEU A 1102 -5.43 -3.95 11.69
C LEU A 1102 -5.00 -2.60 11.09
N GLU A 1103 -4.77 -1.63 11.97
CA GLU A 1103 -3.97 -0.46 11.58
C GLU A 1103 -2.57 -0.93 11.14
N LYS A 1104 -1.96 -0.15 10.25
CA LYS A 1104 -0.67 -0.51 9.69
C LYS A 1104 0.41 -0.15 10.72
N PRO A 1105 1.26 -1.09 11.13
CA PRO A 1105 2.30 -0.81 12.10
C PRO A 1105 3.34 0.16 11.55
N ASP A 1106 4.02 0.88 12.42
CA ASP A 1106 5.13 1.74 12.08
C ASP A 1106 6.39 0.96 11.68
N ASN A 1107 7.45 1.69 11.32
CA ASN A 1107 8.71 1.16 10.81
C ASN A 1107 9.92 1.53 11.69
N ASP A 1108 9.70 2.23 12.79
CA ASP A 1108 10.74 2.65 13.73
C ASP A 1108 11.04 1.48 14.68
N PRO A 1109 12.22 0.83 14.61
CA PRO A 1109 12.52 -0.35 15.41
C PRO A 1109 12.46 -0.12 16.92
N ASP A 1110 12.48 1.15 17.36
CA ASP A 1110 12.45 1.54 18.76
C ASP A 1110 11.02 1.79 19.29
N SER A 1111 9.98 1.79 18.43
CA SER A 1111 8.57 1.99 18.81
C SER A 1111 7.74 0.71 18.76
N PHE A 1112 6.55 0.72 19.36
CA PHE A 1112 5.54 -0.34 19.24
C PHE A 1112 4.16 0.33 19.35
N GLU A 1113 3.26 0.00 18.42
CA GLU A 1113 1.88 0.48 18.44
C GLU A 1113 1.00 -0.45 19.28
N SER A 1114 0.10 0.15 20.06
CA SER A 1114 -0.85 -0.59 20.90
C SER A 1114 -2.15 -0.87 20.14
N TYR A 1115 -2.55 -2.13 20.08
CA TYR A 1115 -3.78 -2.59 19.45
C TYR A 1115 -4.76 -3.02 20.53
N SER A 1116 -6.04 -2.65 20.37
CA SER A 1116 -7.12 -3.01 21.29
C SER A 1116 -8.36 -3.41 20.49
N ILE A 1117 -8.79 -4.67 20.65
CA ILE A 1117 -9.85 -5.27 19.86
C ILE A 1117 -10.84 -5.97 20.80
N SER A 1118 -12.12 -5.61 20.72
CA SER A 1118 -13.16 -6.33 21.48
C SER A 1118 -13.17 -7.80 21.10
N VAL A 1119 -13.14 -8.70 22.08
CA VAL A 1119 -13.15 -10.15 21.81
C VAL A 1119 -14.41 -10.54 21.05
N SER A 1120 -15.54 -9.89 21.29
CA SER A 1120 -16.79 -10.10 20.55
C SER A 1120 -16.69 -9.82 19.04
N ARG A 1121 -15.68 -9.06 18.58
CA ARG A 1121 -15.36 -8.90 17.14
C ARG A 1121 -14.58 -10.08 16.58
N LEU A 1122 -13.76 -10.73 17.41
CA LEU A 1122 -12.95 -11.89 17.03
C LEU A 1122 -13.77 -13.19 17.12
N ILE A 1123 -14.64 -13.29 18.12
CA ILE A 1123 -15.53 -14.40 18.39
C ILE A 1123 -16.95 -13.82 18.58
N PRO A 1124 -17.75 -13.72 17.51
CA PRO A 1124 -19.13 -13.23 17.60
C PRO A 1124 -20.00 -14.11 18.50
N GLU A 1125 -21.10 -13.57 19.03
CA GLU A 1125 -22.02 -14.32 19.93
C GLU A 1125 -22.60 -15.61 19.34
N HIS A 1126 -22.68 -15.72 18.01
CA HIS A 1126 -23.16 -16.91 17.31
C HIS A 1126 -22.06 -17.94 17.02
N SER A 1127 -20.82 -17.66 17.43
CA SER A 1127 -19.70 -18.59 17.32
C SER A 1127 -19.93 -19.83 18.17
N LYS A 1128 -19.52 -21.00 17.66
CA LYS A 1128 -19.55 -22.26 18.39
C LYS A 1128 -18.25 -22.54 19.15
N VAL A 1129 -17.29 -21.62 19.12
CA VAL A 1129 -15.99 -21.76 19.78
C VAL A 1129 -16.18 -21.60 21.30
N THR A 1130 -15.81 -22.63 22.06
CA THR A 1130 -15.92 -22.64 23.54
C THR A 1130 -14.61 -22.27 24.24
N GLU A 1131 -13.47 -22.42 23.56
CA GLU A 1131 -12.14 -22.08 24.07
C GLU A 1131 -11.29 -21.43 22.98
N LEU A 1132 -10.58 -20.36 23.34
CA LEU A 1132 -9.62 -19.71 22.47
C LEU A 1132 -8.22 -20.28 22.71
N ARG A 1133 -7.61 -20.82 21.63
CA ARG A 1133 -6.32 -21.55 21.69
C ARG A 1133 -5.22 -20.89 20.87
N LYS A 1134 -5.56 -19.99 19.94
CA LYS A 1134 -4.60 -19.33 19.06
C LYS A 1134 -5.08 -17.98 18.57
N LEU A 1135 -4.14 -17.10 18.26
CA LEU A 1135 -4.37 -15.90 17.45
C LEU A 1135 -3.74 -16.10 16.07
N THR A 1136 -4.44 -15.67 15.03
CA THR A 1136 -3.99 -15.85 13.64
C THR A 1136 -3.82 -14.48 12.98
N PHE A 1137 -2.58 -14.09 12.74
CA PHE A 1137 -2.22 -12.87 12.02
C PHE A 1137 -1.92 -13.23 10.56
N GLN A 1138 -2.53 -12.53 9.61
CA GLN A 1138 -2.41 -12.81 8.19
C GLN A 1138 -2.18 -11.53 7.40
N TYR A 1139 -1.28 -11.57 6.41
CA TYR A 1139 -1.11 -10.49 5.44
C TYR A 1139 -2.36 -10.35 4.58
N VAL A 1140 -2.78 -9.11 4.30
CA VAL A 1140 -3.86 -8.80 3.37
C VAL A 1140 -3.24 -8.59 2.00
N GLY A 1141 -3.35 -9.58 1.11
CA GLY A 1141 -2.62 -9.57 -0.17
C GLY A 1141 -1.16 -10.00 -0.01
N SER A 1142 -0.20 -9.24 -0.54
CA SER A 1142 1.24 -9.49 -0.39
C SER A 1142 1.83 -8.77 0.84
N GLY A 1143 2.91 -9.32 1.40
CA GLY A 1143 3.73 -8.64 2.40
C GLY A 1143 5.09 -8.27 1.84
N ASP A 1144 5.55 -7.04 2.08
CA ASP A 1144 6.88 -6.59 1.68
C ASP A 1144 7.87 -6.57 2.87
N SER A 1145 7.38 -6.86 4.08
CA SER A 1145 8.14 -6.93 5.33
C SER A 1145 7.53 -7.88 6.36
N GLY A 1146 8.37 -8.30 7.30
CA GLY A 1146 7.98 -8.98 8.53
C GLY A 1146 7.16 -8.10 9.49
N PHE A 1147 6.84 -8.63 10.67
CA PHE A 1147 6.24 -7.87 11.76
C PHE A 1147 6.58 -8.49 13.12
N GLU A 1148 6.42 -7.71 14.18
CA GLU A 1148 6.76 -8.09 15.54
C GLU A 1148 5.52 -7.94 16.42
N VAL A 1149 5.18 -8.95 17.24
CA VAL A 1149 4.02 -8.90 18.17
C VAL A 1149 4.46 -9.28 19.57
N ARG A 1150 4.04 -8.52 20.58
CA ARG A 1150 4.30 -8.82 21.99
C ARG A 1150 3.17 -8.39 22.92
N ASN A 1151 3.33 -8.67 24.22
CA ASN A 1151 2.45 -8.21 25.29
C ASN A 1151 0.96 -8.54 25.07
N ILE A 1152 0.66 -9.77 24.62
CA ILE A 1152 -0.71 -10.20 24.32
C ILE A 1152 -1.48 -10.46 25.63
N THR A 1153 -2.58 -9.74 25.85
CA THR A 1153 -3.43 -9.86 27.05
C THR A 1153 -4.92 -9.78 26.70
N PHE A 1154 -5.77 -10.31 27.58
CA PHE A 1154 -7.21 -10.03 27.60
C PHE A 1154 -7.56 -9.23 28.84
N GLU A 1155 -8.18 -8.07 28.66
CA GLU A 1155 -8.44 -7.11 29.72
C GLU A 1155 -9.91 -6.67 29.72
N ASP A 1156 -10.46 -6.28 30.87
CA ASP A 1156 -11.85 -5.79 30.92
C ASP A 1156 -12.06 -4.56 30.03
N ASN A 1157 -13.23 -4.49 29.38
CA ASN A 1157 -13.60 -3.35 28.56
C ASN A 1157 -14.02 -2.16 29.46
N PRO A 1158 -13.26 -1.04 29.49
CA PRO A 1158 -13.59 0.12 30.34
C PRO A 1158 -14.91 0.81 29.92
N SER A 1159 -15.44 0.50 28.74
CA SER A 1159 -16.72 1.02 28.23
C SER A 1159 -17.94 0.27 28.77
N ILE A 1160 -17.75 -0.92 29.38
CA ILE A 1160 -18.83 -1.81 29.84
C ILE A 1160 -18.86 -1.88 31.38
N SER A 1161 -17.85 -1.35 32.08
CA SER A 1161 -17.93 -1.16 33.53
C SER A 1161 -18.71 0.12 33.88
N LYS A 1162 -20.04 0.07 33.71
CA LYS A 1162 -21.00 0.87 34.48
C LYS A 1162 -22.41 0.29 34.37
#